data_AF-F6CVF0-F1
#
_entry.id   AF-F6CVF0-F1
#
_cell.length_a   1.000
_cell.length_b   1.000
_cell.length_c   1.000
_cell.angle_alpha   90.00
_cell.angle_beta   90.00
_cell.angle_gamma   90.00
#
_symmetry.space_group_name_H-M   'P 1'
#
loop_
_entity.id
_entity.type
_entity.pdbx_description
1 polymer ?
#
loop_
_entity_poly.entity_id
_entity_poly.type
_entity_poly.pdbx_seq_one_letter_code
_entity_poly.pdbx_strand_id
1 'polypeptide(L)'
;MDEFKLTENRLKHDQLPFGKVMIVGLGMIGGSFAKALKERGLAELYAVDRREGELALGVSTGVIDYPAELTEQFIAQMDVIVLATPVRAMASVLAEIKPYLAAHTLLTDVGSTKGSVVEAAVTVFGCMPANFIPGHPIAGAEKSGVLAANPQLFEKHMAIVTPVADSDPVLVDRLHRLWRAIGADVVSMDVDHHDHVLASSSHLPHLLAYTLVDALANSDRSQDVFKFAAGGFRDFTRIASSDPVMWRDVFLANKDATLATLDQFTERLADMRDAIEQGDGASMFGVFTRAKSARDHFLRLLEQRTIAPQKDTSSVSLSVLPASVIKGKVSLPGDKSLSHIAITMAALSRGVSHLTNVCLDGGVRVTIQALRDMGVVIETLSESSLRVHGVGLRGLKAPIAPINLHQSELSLYVLLPVLAGQPFVVSVTADDPLLNHVRADVFDLMRAMGTELEFERKDCLPVKMCPTQQAAFSLSLEGASQKLIVSAFMACLFAEQEANLTEAPEDVTQMEVLLQGFGVRISRSKTAVSVASGELVSTDVEIVADMYSCAWMALLASLLPGSELVMTNLGLDARAFAYFTLLKQMGADIELPDRNAAGLYEGQVLVRFAELSAFQLSVDQTCQLRTLMPLLCVAAAYAKGESRIEGIGQLPYYHEDRVLALVEACNLVQVNAQVESGCLRIDGGVPQGGELDCAGDQYLALAMLVLGARSKTVTQIEDCQTLLEEFSELDAQARQLGLHCSVAQ
;
A
#
# COMPACT_ATOMS: atom_id res chain seq x y z
N MET A 1 -5.93 -35.19 58.79
CA MET A 1 -6.69 -34.01 58.33
C MET A 1 -5.78 -32.92 57.77
N ASP A 2 -4.52 -32.80 58.20
CA ASP A 2 -3.56 -31.84 57.63
C ASP A 2 -2.92 -32.28 56.30
N GLU A 3 -2.69 -33.58 56.08
CA GLU A 3 -2.16 -34.05 54.78
C GLU A 3 -3.13 -33.83 53.61
N PHE A 4 -4.44 -33.99 53.83
CA PHE A 4 -5.47 -33.80 52.79
C PHE A 4 -5.66 -32.33 52.37
N LYS A 5 -5.48 -31.39 53.30
CA LYS A 5 -5.49 -29.94 52.98
C LYS A 5 -4.22 -29.51 52.25
N LEU A 6 -3.08 -30.13 52.55
CA LEU A 6 -1.80 -29.91 51.85
C LEU A 6 -1.84 -30.46 50.41
N THR A 7 -2.52 -31.58 50.14
CA THR A 7 -2.72 -32.10 48.78
C THR A 7 -3.77 -31.33 47.97
N GLU A 8 -4.88 -30.86 48.57
CA GLU A 8 -5.84 -30.00 47.86
C GLU A 8 -5.25 -28.64 47.46
N ASN A 9 -4.43 -28.02 48.31
CA ASN A 9 -3.75 -26.77 47.95
C ASN A 9 -2.66 -26.98 46.89
N ARG A 10 -1.94 -28.11 46.89
CA ARG A 10 -1.00 -28.46 45.81
C ARG A 10 -1.70 -28.73 44.47
N LEU A 11 -2.86 -29.38 44.49
CA LEU A 11 -3.63 -29.69 43.27
C LEU A 11 -4.31 -28.46 42.64
N LYS A 12 -4.63 -27.41 43.42
CA LYS A 12 -5.03 -26.10 42.87
C LYS A 12 -3.87 -25.31 42.26
N HIS A 13 -2.66 -25.49 42.80
CA HIS A 13 -1.47 -24.78 42.36
C HIS A 13 -0.97 -25.23 40.97
N ASP A 14 -1.16 -26.51 40.63
CA ASP A 14 -0.87 -27.05 39.29
C ASP A 14 -1.92 -26.67 38.23
N GLN A 15 -2.97 -25.90 38.56
CA GLN A 15 -4.04 -25.52 37.63
C GLN A 15 -3.96 -24.08 37.10
N LEU A 16 -3.16 -23.20 37.70
CA LEU A 16 -3.07 -21.79 37.29
C LEU A 16 -1.86 -21.57 36.35
N PRO A 17 -2.07 -21.11 35.10
CA PRO A 17 -1.02 -21.00 34.07
C PRO A 17 0.23 -20.20 34.48
N PHE A 18 0.11 -19.23 35.40
CA PHE A 18 1.22 -18.41 35.85
C PHE A 18 1.59 -18.57 37.33
N GLY A 19 0.94 -19.45 38.08
CA GLY A 19 1.25 -19.72 39.49
C GLY A 19 1.00 -18.52 40.41
N LYS A 20 1.95 -18.22 41.30
CA LYS A 20 1.91 -17.08 42.24
C LYS A 20 2.51 -15.83 41.61
N VAL A 21 1.69 -14.80 41.46
CA VAL A 21 2.10 -13.51 40.90
C VAL A 21 2.04 -12.43 41.98
N MET A 22 3.17 -11.76 42.22
CA MET A 22 3.27 -10.61 43.10
C MET A 22 3.28 -9.31 42.29
N ILE A 23 2.46 -8.34 42.70
CA ILE A 23 2.40 -7.00 42.11
C ILE A 23 2.92 -6.00 43.13
N VAL A 24 4.04 -5.35 42.80
CA VAL A 24 4.65 -4.32 43.65
C VAL A 24 4.20 -2.95 43.14
N GLY A 25 3.29 -2.33 43.88
CA GLY A 25 2.55 -1.12 43.49
C GLY A 25 1.24 -1.49 42.81
N LEU A 26 0.09 -1.33 43.50
CA LEU A 26 -1.20 -1.59 42.88
C LEU A 26 -1.54 -0.48 41.90
N GLY A 27 -1.80 0.74 42.39
CA GLY A 27 -2.15 1.87 41.54
C GLY A 27 -3.21 1.51 40.47
N MET A 28 -3.22 2.25 39.36
CA MET A 28 -4.13 1.98 38.24
C MET A 28 -3.59 0.84 37.33
N ILE A 29 -2.31 0.87 36.95
CA ILE A 29 -1.72 -0.15 36.06
C ILE A 29 -1.61 -1.51 36.75
N GLY A 30 -0.96 -1.59 37.91
CA GLY A 30 -0.79 -2.84 38.66
C GLY A 30 -2.13 -3.44 39.09
N GLY A 31 -3.09 -2.62 39.51
CA GLY A 31 -4.45 -3.04 39.83
C GLY A 31 -5.21 -3.57 38.62
N SER A 32 -5.09 -2.92 37.46
CA SER A 32 -5.69 -3.40 36.20
C SER A 32 -5.10 -4.74 35.78
N PHE A 33 -3.80 -4.91 35.95
CA PHE A 33 -3.08 -6.15 35.63
C PHE A 33 -3.50 -7.29 36.56
N ALA A 34 -3.58 -7.02 37.87
CA ALA A 34 -4.10 -7.97 38.85
C ALA A 34 -5.51 -8.43 38.47
N LYS A 35 -6.40 -7.47 38.19
CA LYS A 35 -7.80 -7.74 37.89
C LYS A 35 -7.95 -8.56 36.60
N ALA A 36 -7.18 -8.24 35.55
CA ALA A 36 -7.17 -8.99 34.30
C ALA A 36 -6.73 -10.45 34.49
N LEU A 37 -5.68 -10.70 35.30
CA LEU A 37 -5.25 -12.05 35.64
C LEU A 37 -6.31 -12.79 36.46
N LYS A 38 -6.96 -12.10 37.40
CA LYS A 38 -7.96 -12.71 38.28
C LYS A 38 -9.23 -13.11 37.55
N GLU A 39 -9.79 -12.21 36.74
CA GLU A 39 -11.03 -12.46 35.99
C GLU A 39 -10.88 -13.62 35.00
N ARG A 40 -9.65 -13.84 34.52
CA ARG A 40 -9.31 -14.91 33.59
C ARG A 40 -8.81 -16.19 34.28
N GLY A 41 -8.76 -16.21 35.62
CA GLY A 41 -8.34 -17.38 36.40
C GLY A 41 -6.89 -17.80 36.10
N LEU A 42 -5.99 -16.84 35.93
CA LEU A 42 -4.64 -17.09 35.41
C LEU A 42 -3.55 -17.24 36.48
N ALA A 43 -3.78 -16.68 37.68
CA ALA A 43 -2.79 -16.63 38.75
C ALA A 43 -3.43 -16.43 40.13
N GLU A 44 -2.68 -16.79 41.18
CA GLU A 44 -2.93 -16.41 42.58
C GLU A 44 -2.20 -15.09 42.86
N LEU A 45 -2.90 -14.08 43.35
CA LEU A 45 -2.43 -12.69 43.33
C LEU A 45 -2.05 -12.16 44.71
N TYR A 46 -0.78 -11.77 44.81
CA TYR A 46 -0.20 -11.09 45.97
C TYR A 46 0.11 -9.65 45.58
N ALA A 47 -0.01 -8.70 46.51
CA ALA A 47 0.49 -7.35 46.25
C ALA A 47 1.13 -6.68 47.46
N VAL A 48 2.07 -5.80 47.13
CA VAL A 48 2.75 -4.91 48.07
C VAL A 48 2.49 -3.47 47.62
N ASP A 49 2.08 -2.60 48.53
CA ASP A 49 1.96 -1.16 48.28
C ASP A 49 2.38 -0.41 49.55
N ARG A 50 3.00 0.76 49.40
CA ARG A 50 3.36 1.62 50.55
C ARG A 50 2.13 2.20 51.23
N ARG A 51 0.99 2.26 50.53
CA ARG A 51 -0.28 2.76 51.06
C ARG A 51 -1.13 1.58 51.52
N GLU A 52 -1.13 1.32 52.83
CA GLU A 52 -1.93 0.24 53.44
C GLU A 52 -3.42 0.28 53.03
N GLY A 53 -3.97 1.50 52.87
CA GLY A 53 -5.35 1.68 52.40
C GLY A 53 -5.63 1.11 51.01
N GLU A 54 -4.66 1.13 50.10
CA GLU A 54 -4.80 0.55 48.74
C GLU A 54 -4.78 -0.98 48.78
N LEU A 55 -3.99 -1.58 49.68
CA LEU A 55 -3.97 -3.03 49.89
C LEU A 55 -5.28 -3.53 50.48
N ALA A 56 -5.77 -2.87 51.55
CA ALA A 56 -7.05 -3.21 52.18
C ALA A 56 -8.21 -3.08 51.17
N LEU A 57 -8.17 -2.05 50.32
CA LEU A 57 -9.15 -1.85 49.27
C LEU A 57 -9.03 -2.90 48.16
N GLY A 58 -7.81 -3.25 47.76
CA GLY A 58 -7.54 -4.29 46.76
C GLY A 58 -8.07 -5.66 47.19
N VAL A 59 -7.91 -6.04 48.46
CA VAL A 59 -8.48 -7.29 49.01
C VAL A 59 -10.00 -7.22 49.07
N SER A 60 -10.56 -6.15 49.66
CA SER A 60 -12.02 -6.04 49.85
C SER A 60 -12.80 -5.93 48.54
N THR A 61 -12.21 -5.36 47.50
CA THR A 61 -12.80 -5.28 46.15
C THR A 61 -12.43 -6.46 45.25
N GLY A 62 -11.64 -7.41 45.77
CA GLY A 62 -11.25 -8.61 45.06
C GLY A 62 -10.24 -8.38 43.94
N VAL A 63 -9.52 -7.26 43.88
CA VAL A 63 -8.44 -7.03 42.90
C VAL A 63 -7.23 -7.96 43.14
N ILE A 64 -6.96 -8.29 44.41
CA ILE A 64 -5.91 -9.24 44.83
C ILE A 64 -6.48 -10.30 45.77
N ASP A 65 -5.72 -11.35 46.03
CA ASP A 65 -6.10 -12.41 46.98
C ASP A 65 -5.46 -12.17 48.35
N TYR A 66 -4.19 -11.78 48.37
CA TYR A 66 -3.42 -11.62 49.61
C TYR A 66 -2.59 -10.33 49.63
N PRO A 67 -2.62 -9.55 50.73
CA PRO A 67 -1.61 -8.54 50.97
C PRO A 67 -0.27 -9.23 51.31
N ALA A 68 0.84 -8.63 50.88
CA ALA A 68 2.19 -9.17 51.10
C ALA A 68 3.18 -8.07 51.50
N GLU A 69 4.38 -8.50 51.90
CA GLU A 69 5.53 -7.65 52.20
C GLU A 69 6.75 -8.10 51.39
N LEU A 70 7.73 -7.22 51.18
CA LEU A 70 8.99 -7.56 50.51
C LEU A 70 9.96 -8.29 51.47
N THR A 71 9.55 -9.48 51.91
CA THR A 71 10.32 -10.35 52.81
C THR A 71 10.60 -11.71 52.16
N GLU A 72 11.59 -12.43 52.70
CA GLU A 72 11.95 -13.79 52.24
C GLU A 72 10.73 -14.72 52.15
N GLN A 73 9.87 -14.67 53.17
CA GLN A 73 8.66 -15.50 53.27
C GLN A 73 7.76 -15.36 52.04
N PHE A 74 7.62 -14.16 51.49
CA PHE A 74 6.76 -13.92 50.34
C PHE A 74 7.51 -14.04 49.02
N ILE A 75 8.69 -13.45 48.89
CA ILE A 75 9.41 -13.36 47.61
C ILE A 75 9.88 -14.73 47.13
N ALA A 76 10.42 -15.58 48.01
CA ALA A 76 11.03 -16.85 47.63
C ALA A 76 10.05 -17.88 47.05
N GLN A 77 8.74 -17.66 47.20
CA GLN A 77 7.67 -18.53 46.69
C GLN A 77 6.95 -17.96 45.46
N MET A 78 7.39 -16.84 44.89
CA MET A 78 6.75 -16.21 43.74
C MET A 78 7.27 -16.76 42.41
N ASP A 79 6.36 -17.03 41.50
CA ASP A 79 6.66 -17.42 40.12
C ASP A 79 6.91 -16.22 39.22
N VAL A 80 6.16 -15.12 39.46
CA VAL A 80 6.28 -13.87 38.73
C VAL A 80 6.20 -12.70 39.71
N ILE A 81 7.05 -11.69 39.52
CA ILE A 81 7.02 -10.43 40.25
C ILE A 81 6.93 -9.29 39.23
N VAL A 82 5.91 -8.45 39.37
CA VAL A 82 5.63 -7.31 38.48
C VAL A 82 5.84 -6.00 39.24
N LEU A 83 6.80 -5.20 38.78
CA LEU A 83 7.13 -3.90 39.36
C LEU A 83 6.28 -2.81 38.70
N ALA A 84 5.19 -2.43 39.37
CA ALA A 84 4.26 -1.37 38.99
C ALA A 84 4.38 -0.14 39.91
N THR A 85 5.63 0.22 40.22
CA THR A 85 5.98 1.44 40.96
C THR A 85 6.52 2.52 40.01
N PRO A 86 6.51 3.80 40.41
CA PRO A 86 7.16 4.85 39.64
C PRO A 86 8.63 4.51 39.36
N VAL A 87 9.12 4.82 38.17
CA VAL A 87 10.48 4.46 37.71
C VAL A 87 11.57 4.90 38.70
N ARG A 88 11.40 6.05 39.38
CA ARG A 88 12.34 6.53 40.40
C ARG A 88 12.41 5.67 41.67
N ALA A 89 11.40 4.86 41.95
CA ALA A 89 11.38 3.93 43.07
C ALA A 89 12.01 2.57 42.72
N MET A 90 12.26 2.30 41.43
CA MET A 90 12.66 0.98 40.94
C MET A 90 13.93 0.47 41.64
N ALA A 91 14.97 1.30 41.74
CA ALA A 91 16.23 0.92 42.41
C ALA A 91 16.03 0.52 43.89
N SER A 92 15.19 1.25 44.63
CA SER A 92 14.90 0.92 46.03
C SER A 92 14.17 -0.41 46.17
N VAL A 93 13.16 -0.65 45.33
CA VAL A 93 12.37 -1.88 45.34
C VAL A 93 13.22 -3.09 44.92
N LEU A 94 14.04 -2.93 43.88
CA LEU A 94 14.97 -3.97 43.44
C LEU A 94 15.98 -4.33 44.53
N ALA A 95 16.46 -3.35 45.31
CA ALA A 95 17.39 -3.60 46.42
C ALA A 95 16.74 -4.41 47.56
N GLU A 96 15.45 -4.18 47.84
CA GLU A 96 14.68 -4.95 48.82
C GLU A 96 14.39 -6.38 48.33
N ILE A 97 14.17 -6.57 47.02
CA ILE A 97 13.88 -7.89 46.43
C ILE A 97 15.14 -8.75 46.24
N LYS A 98 16.28 -8.13 45.91
CA LYS A 98 17.53 -8.80 45.55
C LYS A 98 17.95 -9.94 46.49
N PRO A 99 17.90 -9.81 47.83
CA PRO A 99 18.39 -10.87 48.73
C PRO A 99 17.58 -12.17 48.66
N TYR A 100 16.35 -12.12 48.14
CA TYR A 100 15.38 -13.20 48.22
C TYR A 100 14.92 -13.71 46.84
N LEU A 101 15.38 -13.08 45.75
CA LEU A 101 14.96 -13.40 44.39
C LEU A 101 15.54 -14.74 43.93
N ALA A 102 14.66 -15.71 43.62
CA ALA A 102 15.07 -16.98 43.06
C ALA A 102 15.34 -16.86 41.55
N ALA A 103 16.33 -17.61 41.05
CA ALA A 103 16.74 -17.56 39.64
C ALA A 103 15.63 -17.96 38.64
N HIS A 104 14.62 -18.70 39.09
CA HIS A 104 13.49 -19.15 38.25
C HIS A 104 12.30 -18.18 38.26
N THR A 105 12.29 -17.18 39.15
CA THR A 105 11.20 -16.21 39.26
C THR A 105 11.30 -15.19 38.12
N LEU A 106 10.25 -15.05 37.32
CA LEU A 106 10.17 -13.99 36.30
C LEU A 106 9.98 -12.64 36.99
N LEU A 107 10.99 -11.78 36.95
CA LEU A 107 10.88 -10.38 37.34
C LEU A 107 10.60 -9.54 36.08
N THR A 108 9.61 -8.66 36.14
CA THR A 108 9.29 -7.71 35.05
C THR A 108 8.83 -6.39 35.64
N ASP A 109 8.83 -5.35 34.83
CA ASP A 109 8.27 -4.05 35.20
C ASP A 109 7.19 -3.60 34.19
N VAL A 110 6.58 -2.45 34.48
CA VAL A 110 5.61 -1.76 33.60
C VAL A 110 5.96 -0.27 33.40
N GLY A 111 7.18 0.13 33.76
CA GLY A 111 7.64 1.52 33.72
C GLY A 111 7.79 2.04 32.30
N SER A 112 7.58 3.35 32.11
CA SER A 112 7.51 3.96 30.78
C SER A 112 8.86 4.20 30.09
N THR A 113 9.98 3.88 30.75
CA THR A 113 11.33 4.15 30.27
C THR A 113 12.23 2.97 30.58
N LYS A 114 12.86 2.35 29.57
CA LYS A 114 13.58 1.08 29.74
C LYS A 114 15.04 1.28 30.10
N GLY A 115 15.71 2.30 29.58
CA GLY A 115 17.11 2.60 29.91
C GLY A 115 17.31 2.78 31.41
N SER A 116 16.51 3.64 32.03
CA SER A 116 16.58 3.88 33.49
C SER A 116 16.23 2.67 34.35
N VAL A 117 15.34 1.78 33.89
CA VAL A 117 14.99 0.53 34.60
C VAL A 117 16.14 -0.46 34.55
N VAL A 118 16.75 -0.63 33.37
CA VAL A 118 17.93 -1.47 33.18
C VAL A 118 19.12 -0.93 33.97
N GLU A 119 19.35 0.38 33.95
CA GLU A 119 20.40 1.03 34.75
C GLU A 119 20.21 0.79 36.25
N ALA A 120 18.97 0.92 36.75
CA ALA A 120 18.65 0.63 38.14
C ALA A 120 18.91 -0.84 38.50
N ALA A 121 18.56 -1.78 37.62
CA ALA A 121 18.83 -3.19 37.80
C ALA A 121 20.33 -3.48 37.85
N VAL A 122 21.11 -2.98 36.88
CA VAL A 122 22.56 -3.16 36.84
C VAL A 122 23.22 -2.56 38.08
N THR A 123 22.78 -1.37 38.52
CA THR A 123 23.32 -0.73 39.72
C THR A 123 23.09 -1.56 40.98
N VAL A 124 21.90 -2.16 41.13
CA VAL A 124 21.54 -2.95 42.31
C VAL A 124 22.17 -4.34 42.29
N PHE A 125 22.12 -5.03 41.15
CA PHE A 125 22.56 -6.42 41.02
C PHE A 125 24.03 -6.56 40.63
N GLY A 126 24.67 -5.51 40.10
CA GLY A 126 26.03 -5.51 39.56
C GLY A 126 26.10 -5.93 38.08
N CYS A 127 25.08 -6.64 37.61
CA CYS A 127 24.83 -7.00 36.21
C CYS A 127 23.31 -7.10 36.01
N MET A 128 22.86 -7.25 34.75
CA MET A 128 21.44 -7.50 34.50
C MET A 128 21.10 -8.96 34.84
N PRO A 129 20.15 -9.23 35.76
CA PRO A 129 19.74 -10.60 36.06
C PRO A 129 19.06 -11.25 34.85
N ALA A 130 19.41 -12.50 34.53
CA ALA A 130 18.83 -13.23 33.40
C ALA A 130 17.30 -13.40 33.52
N ASN A 131 16.78 -13.42 34.76
CA ASN A 131 15.37 -13.55 35.06
C ASN A 131 14.61 -12.22 35.20
N PHE A 132 15.28 -11.08 34.99
CA PHE A 132 14.60 -9.79 34.86
C PHE A 132 14.40 -9.45 33.38
N ILE A 133 13.15 -9.52 32.92
CA ILE A 133 12.74 -9.15 31.57
C ILE A 133 11.93 -7.85 31.64
N PRO A 134 12.49 -6.69 31.23
CA PRO A 134 11.75 -5.42 31.29
C PRO A 134 10.58 -5.39 30.30
N GLY A 135 9.52 -4.69 30.68
CA GLY A 135 8.28 -4.61 29.92
C GLY A 135 7.57 -3.27 30.05
N HIS A 136 6.80 -2.87 29.05
CA HIS A 136 6.05 -1.62 29.05
C HIS A 136 4.71 -1.79 28.32
N PRO A 137 3.57 -1.81 29.05
CA PRO A 137 2.26 -1.73 28.42
C PRO A 137 1.98 -0.31 27.95
N ILE A 138 1.64 -0.14 26.67
CA ILE A 138 1.19 1.12 26.08
C ILE A 138 -0.30 1.28 26.33
N ALA A 139 -0.65 1.43 27.61
CA ALA A 139 -2.01 1.63 28.07
C ALA A 139 -2.01 2.54 29.31
N GLY A 140 -3.00 3.43 29.40
CA GLY A 140 -3.10 4.36 30.51
C GLY A 140 -4.47 5.03 30.59
N ALA A 141 -4.82 5.48 31.79
CA ALA A 141 -6.04 6.21 32.07
C ALA A 141 -5.72 7.45 32.92
N GLU A 142 -6.51 8.51 32.77
CA GLU A 142 -6.34 9.78 33.49
C GLU A 142 -6.71 9.68 34.99
N LYS A 143 -7.17 8.50 35.45
CA LYS A 143 -7.58 8.23 36.83
C LYS A 143 -6.52 7.40 37.57
N SER A 144 -6.30 7.70 38.85
CA SER A 144 -5.30 7.06 39.70
C SER A 144 -5.92 6.17 40.80
N GLY A 145 -5.10 5.24 41.34
CA GLY A 145 -5.47 4.35 42.46
C GLY A 145 -6.12 3.03 42.04
N VAL A 146 -6.21 2.08 42.98
CA VAL A 146 -6.71 0.72 42.72
C VAL A 146 -8.18 0.68 42.28
N LEU A 147 -9.00 1.66 42.68
CA LEU A 147 -10.39 1.77 42.23
C LEU A 147 -10.51 2.16 40.75
N ALA A 148 -9.47 2.72 40.16
CA ALA A 148 -9.41 3.00 38.72
C ALA A 148 -9.00 1.78 37.90
N ALA A 149 -8.77 0.61 38.54
CA ALA A 149 -8.37 -0.61 37.86
C ALA A 149 -9.45 -1.10 36.87
N ASN A 150 -9.03 -1.29 35.62
CA ASN A 150 -9.86 -1.76 34.52
C ASN A 150 -9.31 -3.12 34.02
N PRO A 151 -10.08 -4.21 34.10
CA PRO A 151 -9.60 -5.53 33.68
C PRO A 151 -9.40 -5.65 32.17
N GLN A 152 -10.07 -4.80 31.39
CA GLN A 152 -9.94 -4.75 29.92
C GLN A 152 -8.88 -3.73 29.46
N LEU A 153 -8.12 -3.11 30.37
CA LEU A 153 -7.20 -2.00 30.04
C LEU A 153 -6.19 -2.36 28.94
N PHE A 154 -5.72 -3.61 28.94
CA PHE A 154 -4.68 -4.07 28.01
C PHE A 154 -5.23 -4.74 26.76
N GLU A 155 -6.54 -4.94 26.64
CA GLU A 155 -7.12 -5.61 25.48
C GLU A 155 -6.88 -4.80 24.21
N LYS A 156 -6.27 -5.44 23.20
CA LYS A 156 -5.88 -4.82 21.91
C LYS A 156 -4.93 -3.62 22.06
N HIS A 157 -4.30 -3.47 23.23
CA HIS A 157 -3.24 -2.49 23.45
C HIS A 157 -1.89 -3.18 23.34
N MET A 158 -0.88 -2.43 22.92
CA MET A 158 0.45 -2.96 22.74
C MET A 158 1.13 -3.16 24.10
N ALA A 159 1.78 -4.30 24.30
CA ALA A 159 2.73 -4.52 25.39
C ALA A 159 4.11 -4.78 24.79
N ILE A 160 5.08 -3.92 25.11
CA ILE A 160 6.44 -4.02 24.60
C ILE A 160 7.27 -4.80 25.61
N VAL A 161 7.93 -5.86 25.15
CA VAL A 161 8.93 -6.62 25.91
C VAL A 161 10.32 -6.22 25.42
N THR A 162 11.23 -5.87 26.32
CA THR A 162 12.58 -5.43 25.93
C THR A 162 13.65 -6.35 26.50
N PRO A 163 13.84 -7.54 25.91
CA PRO A 163 14.84 -8.49 26.38
C PRO A 163 16.25 -7.92 26.19
N VAL A 164 17.16 -8.24 27.12
CA VAL A 164 18.60 -7.94 27.00
C VAL A 164 19.37 -9.18 26.56
N ALA A 165 20.65 -9.02 26.21
CA ALA A 165 21.48 -10.12 25.68
C ALA A 165 21.49 -11.38 26.58
N ASP A 166 21.52 -11.19 27.90
CA ASP A 166 21.59 -12.28 28.88
C ASP A 166 20.21 -12.71 29.42
N SER A 167 19.11 -12.21 28.84
CA SER A 167 17.75 -12.59 29.24
C SER A 167 17.48 -14.08 29.00
N ASP A 168 16.87 -14.75 29.98
CA ASP A 168 16.47 -16.15 29.85
C ASP A 168 15.33 -16.28 28.81
N PRO A 169 15.55 -16.99 27.69
CA PRO A 169 14.56 -17.10 26.61
C PRO A 169 13.25 -17.76 27.06
N VAL A 170 13.28 -18.65 28.06
CA VAL A 170 12.08 -19.30 28.60
C VAL A 170 11.22 -18.28 29.36
N LEU A 171 11.87 -17.39 30.11
CA LEU A 171 11.18 -16.35 30.87
C LEU A 171 10.69 -15.21 29.97
N VAL A 172 11.41 -14.91 28.89
CA VAL A 172 10.94 -14.02 27.82
C VAL A 172 9.65 -14.57 27.20
N ASP A 173 9.62 -15.84 26.79
CA ASP A 173 8.41 -16.47 26.26
C ASP A 173 7.26 -16.50 27.29
N ARG A 174 7.57 -16.75 28.56
CA ARG A 174 6.58 -16.70 29.65
C ARG A 174 5.95 -15.30 29.76
N LEU A 175 6.74 -14.23 29.68
CA LEU A 175 6.24 -12.86 29.71
C LEU A 175 5.36 -12.54 28.49
N HIS A 176 5.75 -13.02 27.30
CA HIS A 176 4.93 -12.88 26.08
C HIS A 176 3.57 -13.56 26.24
N ARG A 177 3.55 -14.80 26.73
CA ARG A 177 2.32 -15.54 27.00
C ARG A 177 1.45 -14.83 28.04
N LEU A 178 2.06 -14.25 29.07
CA LEU A 178 1.35 -13.50 30.10
C LEU A 178 0.60 -12.30 29.51
N TRP A 179 1.30 -11.43 28.77
CA TRP A 179 0.67 -10.26 28.15
C TRP A 179 -0.43 -10.64 27.14
N ARG A 180 -0.20 -11.67 26.31
CA ARG A 180 -1.22 -12.19 25.38
C ARG A 180 -2.44 -12.77 26.13
N ALA A 181 -2.21 -13.46 27.24
CA ALA A 181 -3.27 -14.06 28.03
C ALA A 181 -4.19 -13.02 28.67
N ILE A 182 -3.73 -11.78 28.86
CA ILE A 182 -4.56 -10.63 29.28
C ILE A 182 -5.02 -9.75 28.11
N GLY A 183 -4.84 -10.21 26.86
CA GLY A 183 -5.44 -9.62 25.65
C GLY A 183 -4.58 -8.56 24.97
N ALA A 184 -3.32 -8.37 25.38
CA ALA A 184 -2.42 -7.41 24.77
C ALA A 184 -1.76 -7.94 23.48
N ASP A 185 -1.47 -7.03 22.57
CA ASP A 185 -0.64 -7.30 21.38
C ASP A 185 0.83 -7.14 21.76
N VAL A 186 1.58 -8.24 21.75
CA VAL A 186 2.94 -8.26 22.30
C VAL A 186 3.98 -8.14 21.19
N VAL A 187 4.87 -7.17 21.34
CA VAL A 187 6.03 -6.95 20.46
C VAL A 187 7.32 -6.91 21.28
N SER A 188 8.44 -7.27 20.65
CA SER A 188 9.77 -7.14 21.25
C SER A 188 10.61 -6.12 20.51
N MET A 189 11.41 -5.35 21.25
CA MET A 189 12.42 -4.44 20.71
C MET A 189 13.55 -4.22 21.72
N ASP A 190 14.69 -3.70 21.28
CA ASP A 190 15.78 -3.34 22.19
C ASP A 190 15.44 -2.09 23.04
N VAL A 191 16.21 -1.91 24.11
CA VAL A 191 16.00 -0.86 25.12
C VAL A 191 16.17 0.54 24.54
N ASP A 192 17.21 0.77 23.74
CA ASP A 192 17.51 2.07 23.16
C ASP A 192 16.46 2.46 22.11
N HIS A 193 16.05 1.49 21.27
CA HIS A 193 14.99 1.67 20.29
C HIS A 193 13.65 1.99 20.96
N HIS A 194 13.29 1.28 22.04
CA HIS A 194 12.10 1.59 22.82
C HIS A 194 12.10 3.05 23.26
N ASP A 195 13.16 3.48 23.96
CA ASP A 195 13.21 4.82 24.53
C ASP A 195 13.21 5.91 23.45
N HIS A 196 13.81 5.67 22.28
CA HIS A 196 13.74 6.57 21.13
C HIS A 196 12.34 6.65 20.50
N VAL A 197 11.67 5.50 20.33
CA VAL A 197 10.30 5.44 19.77
C VAL A 197 9.32 6.14 20.71
N LEU A 198 9.42 5.93 22.03
CA LEU A 198 8.54 6.56 23.02
C LEU A 198 8.84 8.06 23.20
N ALA A 199 10.09 8.48 23.04
CA ALA A 199 10.44 9.90 22.98
C ALA A 199 9.66 10.62 21.87
N SER A 200 9.57 10.00 20.69
CA SER A 200 8.92 10.57 19.51
C SER A 200 7.40 10.45 19.53
N SER A 201 6.87 9.30 19.94
CA SER A 201 5.43 8.98 19.87
C SER A 201 4.63 9.42 21.10
N SER A 202 5.30 9.64 22.25
CA SER A 202 4.64 9.93 23.52
C SER A 202 5.23 11.16 24.22
N HIS A 203 6.54 11.20 24.48
CA HIS A 203 7.13 12.23 25.32
C HIS A 203 7.11 13.61 24.68
N LEU A 204 7.60 13.75 23.44
CA LEU A 204 7.59 15.03 22.73
C LEU A 204 6.15 15.60 22.60
N PRO A 205 5.12 14.82 22.17
CA PRO A 205 3.74 15.31 22.18
C PRO A 205 3.28 15.90 23.52
N HIS A 206 3.57 15.23 24.65
CA HIS A 206 3.22 15.75 25.97
C HIS A 206 4.00 17.02 26.29
N LEU A 207 5.30 17.06 26.02
CA LEU A 207 6.13 18.23 26.25
C LEU A 207 5.62 19.46 25.48
N LEU A 208 5.28 19.28 24.20
CA LEU A 208 4.72 20.33 23.36
C LEU A 208 3.34 20.78 23.86
N ALA A 209 2.49 19.85 24.28
CA ALA A 209 1.17 20.18 24.82
C ALA A 209 1.27 20.99 26.14
N TYR A 210 2.11 20.57 27.09
CA TYR A 210 2.36 21.31 28.33
C TYR A 210 2.91 22.71 28.05
N THR A 211 3.94 22.80 27.22
CA THR A 211 4.62 24.07 26.92
C THR A 211 3.70 25.04 26.18
N LEU A 212 2.88 24.55 25.25
CA LEU A 212 1.89 25.36 24.53
C LEU A 212 0.83 25.92 25.47
N VAL A 213 0.25 25.08 26.34
CA VAL A 213 -0.77 25.53 27.30
C VAL A 213 -0.18 26.56 28.27
N ASP A 214 1.02 26.33 28.79
CA ASP A 214 1.70 27.26 29.69
C ASP A 214 2.03 28.59 29.01
N ALA A 215 2.58 28.57 27.79
CA ALA A 215 2.90 29.77 27.03
C ALA A 215 1.66 30.64 26.75
N LEU A 216 0.52 30.02 26.44
CA LEU A 216 -0.73 30.74 26.18
C LEU A 216 -1.38 31.26 27.47
N ALA A 217 -1.32 30.48 28.56
CA ALA A 217 -1.84 30.90 29.86
C ALA A 217 -1.10 32.13 30.41
N ASN A 218 0.19 32.24 30.13
CA ASN A 218 1.05 33.36 30.54
C ASN A 218 1.12 34.51 29.52
N SER A 219 0.24 34.54 28.51
CA SER A 219 0.19 35.61 27.50
C SER A 219 -0.74 36.77 27.90
N ASP A 220 -0.42 37.99 27.46
CA ASP A 220 -1.21 39.22 27.73
C ASP A 220 -2.67 39.17 27.26
N ARG A 221 -3.02 38.20 26.39
CA ARG A 221 -4.36 37.99 25.82
C ARG A 221 -4.94 36.61 26.11
N SER A 222 -4.49 35.94 27.17
CA SER A 222 -4.88 34.56 27.50
C SER A 222 -6.39 34.32 27.49
N GLN A 223 -7.19 35.24 28.05
CA GLN A 223 -8.66 35.13 28.08
C GLN A 223 -9.30 35.11 26.68
N ASP A 224 -8.78 35.90 25.74
CA ASP A 224 -9.29 35.91 24.37
C ASP A 224 -8.84 34.65 23.62
N VAL A 225 -7.59 34.22 23.78
CA VAL A 225 -7.06 33.00 23.15
C VAL A 225 -7.89 31.77 23.54
N PHE A 226 -8.18 31.59 24.83
CA PHE A 226 -9.01 30.45 25.29
C PHE A 226 -10.47 30.58 24.86
N LYS A 227 -11.00 31.80 24.71
CA LYS A 227 -12.37 32.03 24.24
C LYS A 227 -12.58 31.66 22.77
N PHE A 228 -11.55 31.80 21.93
CA PHE A 228 -11.59 31.47 20.50
C PHE A 228 -10.98 30.10 20.16
N ALA A 229 -10.48 29.37 21.18
CA ALA A 229 -9.97 28.03 20.99
C ALA A 229 -11.08 27.06 20.51
N ALA A 230 -10.86 26.43 19.36
CA ALA A 230 -11.80 25.49 18.75
C ALA A 230 -11.44 24.02 19.07
N GLY A 231 -12.18 23.07 18.48
CA GLY A 231 -11.98 21.62 18.72
C GLY A 231 -10.54 21.13 18.52
N GLY A 232 -9.82 21.65 17.52
CA GLY A 232 -8.42 21.27 17.29
C GLY A 232 -7.47 21.62 18.44
N PHE A 233 -7.68 22.75 19.12
CA PHE A 233 -6.92 23.11 20.32
C PHE A 233 -7.19 22.12 21.45
N ARG A 234 -8.48 21.88 21.74
CA ARG A 234 -8.92 20.92 22.77
C ARG A 234 -8.30 19.53 22.56
N ASP A 235 -8.30 19.05 21.32
CA ASP A 235 -7.84 17.70 21.00
C ASP A 235 -6.31 17.60 21.10
N PHE A 236 -5.57 18.61 20.65
CA PHE A 236 -4.10 18.66 20.76
C PHE A 236 -3.62 18.80 22.21
N THR A 237 -4.29 19.65 23.01
CA THR A 237 -3.87 19.92 24.40
C THR A 237 -4.49 18.97 25.43
N ARG A 238 -5.34 18.00 25.02
CA ARG A 238 -6.00 17.06 25.93
C ARG A 238 -5.02 16.40 26.90
N ILE A 239 -3.88 15.96 26.38
CA ILE A 239 -2.84 15.22 27.10
C ILE A 239 -2.07 16.06 28.14
N ALA A 240 -2.14 17.39 28.08
CA ALA A 240 -1.57 18.27 29.10
C ALA A 240 -2.28 18.17 30.46
N SER A 241 -3.45 17.50 30.52
CA SER A 241 -4.17 17.23 31.77
C SER A 241 -3.59 16.05 32.56
N SER A 242 -2.53 15.41 32.06
CA SER A 242 -1.86 14.28 32.71
C SER A 242 -1.12 14.70 34.00
N ASP A 243 -0.74 13.72 34.82
CA ASP A 243 -0.06 13.99 36.09
C ASP A 243 1.35 14.62 35.88
N PRO A 244 1.60 15.84 36.40
CA PRO A 244 2.85 16.56 36.15
C PRO A 244 4.06 15.96 36.87
N VAL A 245 3.86 15.23 37.98
CA VAL A 245 4.94 14.58 38.73
C VAL A 245 5.46 13.38 37.95
N MET A 246 4.57 12.56 37.42
CA MET A 246 4.89 11.43 36.54
C MET A 246 5.64 11.91 35.30
N TRP A 247 5.12 12.90 34.59
CA TRP A 247 5.73 13.40 33.35
C TRP A 247 7.10 14.05 33.56
N ARG A 248 7.28 14.80 34.67
CA ARG A 248 8.61 15.26 35.08
C ARG A 248 9.59 14.09 35.20
N ASP A 249 9.18 13.03 35.88
CA ASP A 249 10.05 11.88 36.13
C ASP A 249 10.34 11.11 34.83
N VAL A 250 9.37 11.01 33.90
CA VAL A 250 9.57 10.44 32.55
C VAL A 250 10.58 11.23 31.73
N PHE A 251 10.48 12.57 31.70
CA PHE A 251 11.44 13.41 30.96
C PHE A 251 12.85 13.33 31.54
N LEU A 252 12.98 13.23 32.86
CA LEU A 252 14.28 13.05 33.50
C LEU A 252 14.86 11.66 33.25
N ALA A 253 14.01 10.62 33.22
CA ALA A 253 14.43 9.25 32.97
C ALA A 253 14.79 8.97 31.50
N ASN A 254 14.12 9.63 30.54
CA ASN A 254 14.39 9.51 29.10
C ASN A 254 15.00 10.78 28.50
N LYS A 255 15.87 11.44 29.25
CA LYS A 255 16.36 12.79 28.93
C LYS A 255 16.98 12.87 27.54
N ASP A 256 17.93 12.00 27.23
CA ASP A 256 18.76 12.13 26.04
C ASP A 256 17.95 11.89 24.76
N ALA A 257 17.12 10.85 24.73
CA ALA A 257 16.24 10.60 23.59
C ALA A 257 15.19 11.71 23.42
N THR A 258 14.62 12.21 24.52
CA THR A 258 13.63 13.30 24.48
C THR A 258 14.25 14.59 23.92
N LEU A 259 15.48 14.93 24.34
CA LEU A 259 16.20 16.11 23.82
C LEU A 259 16.52 15.95 22.33
N ALA A 260 17.03 14.79 21.91
CA ALA A 260 17.33 14.53 20.50
C ALA A 260 16.08 14.70 19.60
N THR A 261 14.93 14.18 20.03
CA THR A 261 13.66 14.36 19.30
C THR A 261 13.19 15.82 19.32
N LEU A 262 13.34 16.53 20.44
CA LEU A 262 12.99 17.95 20.55
C LEU A 262 13.83 18.83 19.63
N ASP A 263 15.12 18.55 19.51
CA ASP A 263 16.03 19.28 18.63
C ASP A 263 15.62 19.10 17.16
N GLN A 264 15.34 17.86 16.74
CA GLN A 264 14.81 17.58 15.39
C GLN A 264 13.50 18.31 15.11
N PHE A 265 12.57 18.35 16.08
CA PHE A 265 11.32 19.08 15.92
C PHE A 265 11.56 20.59 15.80
N THR A 266 12.50 21.13 16.58
CA THR A 266 12.85 22.56 16.58
C THR A 266 13.44 22.97 15.24
N GLU A 267 14.30 22.15 14.64
CA GLU A 267 14.82 22.38 13.28
C GLU A 267 13.69 22.43 12.24
N ARG A 268 12.74 21.49 12.29
CA ARG A 268 11.58 21.50 11.38
C ARG A 268 10.67 22.70 11.58
N LEU A 269 10.53 23.16 12.82
CA LEU A 269 9.76 24.36 13.13
C LEU A 269 10.46 25.62 12.62
N ALA A 270 11.80 25.67 12.66
CA ALA A 270 12.59 26.75 12.07
C ALA A 270 12.44 26.78 10.54
N ASP A 271 12.52 25.64 9.86
CA ASP A 271 12.27 25.54 8.41
C ASP A 271 10.88 26.13 8.04
N MET A 272 9.85 25.81 8.83
CA MET A 272 8.49 26.30 8.61
C MET A 272 8.36 27.80 8.91
N ARG A 273 9.02 28.30 9.96
CA ARG A 273 9.09 29.73 10.27
C ARG A 273 9.66 30.50 9.07
N ASP A 274 10.76 30.02 8.51
CA ASP A 274 11.45 30.69 7.40
C ASP A 274 10.60 30.65 6.12
N ALA A 275 9.92 29.54 5.84
CA ALA A 275 8.97 29.45 4.72
C ALA A 275 7.81 30.45 4.86
N ILE A 276 7.29 30.65 6.07
CA ILE A 276 6.24 31.65 6.35
C ILE A 276 6.78 33.07 6.17
N GLU A 277 7.95 33.36 6.73
CA GLU A 277 8.60 34.68 6.64
C GLU A 277 8.87 35.10 5.19
N GLN A 278 9.23 34.14 4.34
CA GLN A 278 9.51 34.35 2.91
C GLN A 278 8.27 34.29 2.01
N GLY A 279 7.11 33.87 2.55
CA GLY A 279 5.90 33.64 1.74
C GLY A 279 6.02 32.44 0.78
N ASP A 280 6.86 31.46 1.08
CA ASP A 280 7.11 30.27 0.25
C ASP A 280 5.96 29.25 0.38
N GLY A 281 4.90 29.49 -0.38
CA GLY A 281 3.74 28.61 -0.47
C GLY A 281 4.05 27.18 -0.91
N ALA A 282 5.09 26.98 -1.73
CA ALA A 282 5.43 25.67 -2.26
C ALA A 282 6.08 24.79 -1.17
N SER A 283 7.01 25.33 -0.40
CA SER A 283 7.60 24.63 0.75
C SER A 283 6.56 24.30 1.81
N MET A 284 5.68 25.25 2.14
CA MET A 284 4.55 25.00 3.05
C MET A 284 3.65 23.86 2.55
N PHE A 285 3.23 23.92 1.29
CA PHE A 285 2.38 22.89 0.69
C PHE A 285 3.03 21.50 0.76
N GLY A 286 4.30 21.39 0.38
CA GLY A 286 5.03 20.12 0.45
C GLY A 286 5.08 19.53 1.85
N VAL A 287 5.35 20.34 2.89
CA VAL A 287 5.34 19.87 4.29
C VAL A 287 3.95 19.42 4.71
N PHE A 288 2.90 20.19 4.39
CA PHE A 288 1.52 19.84 4.75
C PHE A 288 1.04 18.57 4.06
N THR A 289 1.39 18.37 2.79
CA THR A 289 1.05 17.14 2.05
C THR A 289 1.72 15.91 2.66
N ARG A 290 3.01 15.99 3.01
CA ARG A 290 3.72 14.88 3.68
C ARG A 290 3.12 14.59 5.05
N ALA A 291 2.82 15.63 5.84
CA ALA A 291 2.18 15.48 7.15
C ALA A 291 0.79 14.83 7.04
N LYS A 292 -0.01 15.24 6.04
CA LYS A 292 -1.31 14.63 5.73
C LYS A 292 -1.14 13.15 5.35
N SER A 293 -0.21 12.84 4.45
CA SER A 293 0.07 11.46 4.01
C SER A 293 0.43 10.55 5.18
N ALA A 294 1.37 10.99 6.03
CA ALA A 294 1.78 10.25 7.22
C ALA A 294 0.61 10.00 8.18
N ARG A 295 -0.26 11.00 8.39
CA ARG A 295 -1.47 10.86 9.22
C ARG A 295 -2.48 9.89 8.59
N ASP A 296 -2.79 10.03 7.31
CA ASP A 296 -3.76 9.19 6.62
C ASP A 296 -3.27 7.72 6.58
N HIS A 297 -1.96 7.49 6.43
CA HIS A 297 -1.35 6.18 6.58
C HIS A 297 -1.50 5.62 8.01
N PHE A 298 -1.21 6.43 9.03
CA PHE A 298 -1.39 6.03 10.43
C PHE A 298 -2.85 5.65 10.74
N LEU A 299 -3.83 6.39 10.22
CA LEU A 299 -5.25 6.05 10.37
C LEU A 299 -5.59 4.70 9.73
N ARG A 300 -5.07 4.41 8.53
CA ARG A 300 -5.24 3.09 7.90
C ARG A 300 -4.61 1.96 8.71
N LEU A 301 -3.42 2.16 9.28
CA LEU A 301 -2.81 1.17 10.17
C LEU A 301 -3.68 0.90 11.41
N LEU A 302 -4.35 1.92 11.96
CA LEU A 302 -5.31 1.75 13.05
C LEU A 302 -6.56 0.98 12.60
N GLU A 303 -7.11 1.29 11.43
CA GLU A 303 -8.25 0.56 10.85
C GLU A 303 -7.94 -0.91 10.60
N GLN A 304 -6.77 -1.21 10.03
CA GLN A 304 -6.28 -2.57 9.79
C GLN A 304 -6.09 -3.38 11.09
N ARG A 305 -5.70 -2.73 12.20
CA ARG A 305 -5.64 -3.37 13.53
C ARG A 305 -7.02 -3.65 14.11
N THR A 306 -8.03 -2.92 13.68
CA THR A 306 -9.40 -3.01 14.22
C THR A 306 -10.26 -4.03 13.48
N ILE A 307 -9.95 -4.32 12.21
CA ILE A 307 -10.71 -5.21 11.31
C ILE A 307 -9.89 -6.49 11.06
N ALA A 308 -10.28 -7.61 11.67
CA ALA A 308 -9.85 -8.93 11.22
C ALA A 308 -10.39 -9.17 9.79
N PRO A 309 -9.64 -9.78 8.85
CA PRO A 309 -10.09 -9.92 7.48
C PRO A 309 -11.14 -11.04 7.37
N GLN A 310 -12.41 -10.65 7.33
CA GLN A 310 -13.44 -11.37 6.59
C GLN A 310 -13.95 -10.43 5.51
N LYS A 311 -13.40 -10.55 4.30
CA LYS A 311 -14.07 -10.05 3.09
C LYS A 311 -14.59 -11.29 2.35
N ASP A 312 -15.85 -11.62 2.59
CA ASP A 312 -16.63 -12.34 1.59
C ASP A 312 -16.85 -11.36 0.42
N THR A 313 -16.08 -11.49 -0.65
CA THR A 313 -16.31 -10.75 -1.89
C THR A 313 -17.49 -11.38 -2.61
N SER A 314 -18.63 -10.67 -2.69
CA SER A 314 -19.68 -11.03 -3.64
C SER A 314 -19.16 -10.82 -5.07
N SER A 315 -19.45 -11.76 -5.97
CA SER A 315 -19.05 -11.67 -7.37
C SER A 315 -19.87 -10.58 -8.08
N VAL A 316 -19.20 -9.69 -8.80
CA VAL A 316 -19.85 -8.58 -9.50
C VAL A 316 -20.18 -9.02 -10.92
N SER A 317 -21.40 -8.76 -11.37
CA SER A 317 -21.83 -9.09 -12.73
C SER A 317 -22.33 -7.86 -13.50
N LEU A 318 -22.15 -7.90 -14.81
CA LEU A 318 -22.66 -6.90 -15.76
C LEU A 318 -23.75 -7.51 -16.62
N SER A 319 -24.88 -6.81 -16.74
CA SER A 319 -25.93 -7.15 -17.68
C SER A 319 -25.97 -6.13 -18.82
N VAL A 320 -25.95 -6.60 -20.05
CA VAL A 320 -26.05 -5.78 -21.26
C VAL A 320 -27.31 -6.16 -22.04
N LEU A 321 -28.16 -5.16 -22.30
CA LEU A 321 -29.31 -5.32 -23.18
C LEU A 321 -28.89 -5.13 -24.64
N PRO A 322 -29.52 -5.84 -25.59
CA PRO A 322 -29.30 -5.59 -27.02
C PRO A 322 -29.51 -4.11 -27.36
N ALA A 323 -28.46 -3.46 -27.83
CA ALA A 323 -28.48 -2.08 -28.28
C ALA A 323 -29.00 -2.01 -29.71
N SER A 324 -29.79 -0.98 -30.01
CA SER A 324 -30.26 -0.75 -31.38
C SER A 324 -29.25 0.05 -32.20
N VAL A 325 -28.65 1.08 -31.62
CA VAL A 325 -27.75 2.01 -32.30
C VAL A 325 -26.88 2.77 -31.30
N ILE A 326 -25.65 3.09 -31.68
CA ILE A 326 -24.82 4.08 -30.98
C ILE A 326 -24.48 5.24 -31.92
N LYS A 327 -24.68 6.47 -31.46
CA LYS A 327 -24.40 7.68 -32.25
C LYS A 327 -23.73 8.76 -31.44
N GLY A 328 -22.90 9.55 -32.12
CA GLY A 328 -22.43 10.82 -31.63
C GLY A 328 -20.92 10.92 -31.61
N LYS A 329 -20.44 11.83 -30.76
CA LYS A 329 -19.03 12.09 -30.57
C LYS A 329 -18.63 11.76 -29.15
N VAL A 330 -17.57 10.96 -28.99
CA VAL A 330 -17.00 10.60 -27.70
C VAL A 330 -15.52 10.97 -27.68
N SER A 331 -15.08 11.58 -26.58
CA SER A 331 -13.66 11.77 -26.30
C SER A 331 -13.26 10.66 -25.34
N LEU A 332 -12.25 9.88 -25.70
CA LEU A 332 -11.85 8.75 -24.89
C LEU A 332 -10.88 9.18 -23.77
N PRO A 333 -10.97 8.55 -22.58
CA PRO A 333 -10.08 8.83 -21.46
C PRO A 333 -8.66 8.45 -21.81
N GLY A 334 -7.68 9.15 -21.24
CA GLY A 334 -6.28 8.93 -21.55
C GLY A 334 -5.79 7.56 -21.11
N ASP A 335 -4.80 7.06 -21.82
CA ASP A 335 -4.16 5.79 -21.54
C ASP A 335 -3.54 5.79 -20.13
N LYS A 336 -3.86 4.73 -19.37
CA LYS A 336 -3.39 4.54 -17.99
C LYS A 336 -1.88 4.42 -17.92
N SER A 337 -1.28 3.62 -18.80
CA SER A 337 0.17 3.39 -18.84
C SER A 337 0.93 4.68 -19.19
N LEU A 338 0.47 5.42 -20.21
CA LEU A 338 1.02 6.73 -20.57
C LEU A 338 0.82 7.74 -19.44
N SER A 339 -0.28 7.68 -18.69
CA SER A 339 -0.49 8.54 -17.52
C SER A 339 0.59 8.32 -16.45
N HIS A 340 0.89 7.06 -16.10
CA HIS A 340 2.00 6.74 -15.18
C HIS A 340 3.35 7.29 -15.68
N ILE A 341 3.65 7.08 -16.96
CA ILE A 341 4.91 7.49 -17.58
C ILE A 341 5.00 9.03 -17.63
N ALA A 342 3.96 9.71 -18.11
CA ALA A 342 3.95 11.17 -18.25
C ALA A 342 4.10 11.89 -16.91
N ILE A 343 3.41 11.42 -15.86
CA ILE A 343 3.54 11.98 -14.52
C ILE A 343 4.97 11.80 -14.00
N THR A 344 5.55 10.62 -14.21
CA THR A 344 6.92 10.31 -13.78
C THR A 344 7.94 11.14 -14.55
N MET A 345 7.80 11.27 -15.86
CA MET A 345 8.67 12.11 -16.70
C MET A 345 8.56 13.59 -16.33
N ALA A 346 7.34 14.09 -16.11
CA ALA A 346 7.11 15.45 -15.65
C ALA A 346 7.79 15.72 -14.30
N ALA A 347 7.69 14.77 -13.36
CA ALA A 347 8.35 14.86 -12.05
C ALA A 347 9.89 14.87 -12.17
N LEU A 348 10.46 14.09 -13.10
CA LEU A 348 11.90 14.01 -13.35
C LEU A 348 12.43 15.12 -14.28
N SER A 349 11.56 15.96 -14.83
CA SER A 349 11.95 17.09 -15.70
C SER A 349 12.36 18.33 -14.91
N ARG A 350 13.04 19.29 -15.55
CA ARG A 350 13.18 20.64 -15.00
C ARG A 350 12.07 21.54 -15.52
N GLY A 351 11.34 22.20 -14.61
CA GLY A 351 10.28 23.15 -14.93
C GLY A 351 8.90 22.66 -14.47
N VAL A 352 7.84 23.19 -15.07
CA VAL A 352 6.45 22.86 -14.73
C VAL A 352 5.75 22.30 -15.96
N SER A 353 5.13 21.14 -15.80
CA SER A 353 4.36 20.46 -16.84
C SER A 353 2.88 20.49 -16.54
N HIS A 354 2.06 20.80 -17.55
CA HIS A 354 0.62 20.61 -17.49
C HIS A 354 0.22 19.34 -18.23
N LEU A 355 -0.38 18.41 -17.50
CA LEU A 355 -0.88 17.15 -18.05
C LEU A 355 -2.40 17.21 -18.13
N THR A 356 -2.97 16.89 -19.28
CA THR A 356 -4.43 16.85 -19.53
C THR A 356 -4.86 15.48 -20.03
N ASN A 357 -6.15 15.17 -19.86
CA ASN A 357 -6.73 13.86 -20.12
C ASN A 357 -6.04 12.70 -19.38
N VAL A 358 -5.48 12.96 -18.20
CA VAL A 358 -4.78 11.95 -17.38
C VAL A 358 -5.80 10.99 -16.77
N CYS A 359 -5.54 9.69 -16.85
CA CYS A 359 -6.29 8.70 -16.08
C CYS A 359 -5.91 8.83 -14.60
N LEU A 360 -6.85 9.23 -13.73
CA LEU A 360 -6.62 9.36 -12.27
C LEU A 360 -7.28 8.21 -11.49
N ASP A 361 -7.08 6.98 -11.97
CA ASP A 361 -7.54 5.77 -11.29
C ASP A 361 -6.68 5.40 -10.06
N GLY A 362 -7.03 4.29 -9.40
CA GLY A 362 -6.33 3.82 -8.20
C GLY A 362 -4.83 3.65 -8.42
N GLY A 363 -4.42 3.02 -9.53
CA GLY A 363 -3.02 2.77 -9.84
C GLY A 363 -2.22 4.05 -10.06
N VAL A 364 -2.73 4.98 -10.86
CA VAL A 364 -2.03 6.24 -11.14
C VAL A 364 -1.89 7.09 -9.88
N ARG A 365 -2.88 7.07 -8.98
CA ARG A 365 -2.80 7.74 -7.67
C ARG A 365 -1.68 7.20 -6.79
N VAL A 366 -1.37 5.91 -6.85
CA VAL A 366 -0.21 5.33 -6.16
C VAL A 366 1.09 5.95 -6.67
N THR A 367 1.26 6.07 -7.99
CA THR A 367 2.44 6.72 -8.58
C THR A 367 2.56 8.18 -8.15
N ILE A 368 1.46 8.94 -8.18
CA ILE A 368 1.43 10.33 -7.71
C ILE A 368 1.85 10.42 -6.24
N GLN A 369 1.35 9.52 -5.40
CA GLN A 369 1.66 9.53 -3.97
C GLN A 369 3.14 9.20 -3.71
N ALA A 370 3.69 8.18 -4.37
CA ALA A 370 5.10 7.83 -4.26
C ALA A 370 6.02 9.01 -4.64
N LEU A 371 5.70 9.73 -5.73
CA LEU A 371 6.44 10.91 -6.15
C LEU A 371 6.33 12.08 -5.14
N ARG A 372 5.14 12.28 -4.54
CA ARG A 372 4.94 13.26 -3.46
C ARG A 372 5.74 12.93 -2.21
N ASP A 373 5.79 11.66 -1.82
CA ASP A 373 6.58 11.19 -0.68
C ASP A 373 8.08 11.42 -0.90
N MET A 374 8.52 11.46 -2.16
CA MET A 374 9.87 11.83 -2.59
C MET A 374 10.06 13.33 -2.90
N GLY A 375 9.11 14.18 -2.51
CA GLY A 375 9.26 15.63 -2.52
C GLY A 375 8.82 16.35 -3.80
N VAL A 376 8.14 15.67 -4.73
CA VAL A 376 7.58 16.29 -5.93
C VAL A 376 6.26 17.00 -5.59
N VAL A 377 6.07 18.22 -6.09
CA VAL A 377 4.80 18.95 -5.94
C VAL A 377 3.91 18.64 -7.16
N ILE A 378 2.77 17.99 -6.89
CA ILE A 378 1.78 17.62 -7.92
C ILE A 378 0.43 18.19 -7.50
N GLU A 379 -0.08 19.16 -8.25
CA GLU A 379 -1.39 19.77 -8.06
C GLU A 379 -2.42 19.09 -8.99
N THR A 380 -3.61 18.79 -8.45
CA THR A 380 -4.74 18.31 -9.25
C THR A 380 -5.61 19.50 -9.62
N LEU A 381 -5.69 19.82 -10.92
CA LEU A 381 -6.44 20.98 -11.43
C LEU A 381 -7.90 20.63 -11.76
N SER A 382 -8.15 19.39 -12.19
CA SER A 382 -9.49 18.84 -12.46
C SER A 382 -9.46 17.30 -12.32
N GLU A 383 -10.56 16.61 -12.64
CA GLU A 383 -10.67 15.15 -12.60
C GLU A 383 -9.74 14.42 -13.59
N SER A 384 -9.20 15.13 -14.59
CA SER A 384 -8.29 14.57 -15.60
C SER A 384 -7.11 15.50 -15.93
N SER A 385 -6.81 16.48 -15.07
CA SER A 385 -5.69 17.40 -15.29
C SER A 385 -4.84 17.61 -14.06
N LEU A 386 -3.52 17.60 -14.28
CA LEU A 386 -2.50 17.79 -13.26
C LEU A 386 -1.53 18.91 -13.67
N ARG A 387 -0.98 19.59 -12.66
CA ARG A 387 0.23 20.40 -12.80
C ARG A 387 1.33 19.76 -11.97
N VAL A 388 2.44 19.41 -12.61
CA VAL A 388 3.58 18.74 -11.98
C VAL A 388 4.78 19.68 -11.99
N HIS A 389 5.32 19.96 -10.81
CA HIS A 389 6.55 20.75 -10.66
C HIS A 389 7.74 19.79 -10.64
N GLY A 390 8.43 19.73 -11.77
CA GLY A 390 9.55 18.83 -11.97
C GLY A 390 10.75 19.21 -11.11
N VAL A 391 11.39 18.19 -10.52
CA VAL A 391 12.55 18.34 -9.65
C VAL A 391 13.88 18.02 -10.35
N GLY A 392 13.83 17.58 -11.61
CA GLY A 392 14.98 17.10 -12.37
C GLY A 392 15.30 15.61 -12.11
N LEU A 393 16.08 15.02 -13.00
CA LEU A 393 16.30 13.57 -13.10
C LEU A 393 16.78 12.91 -11.79
N ARG A 394 17.61 13.63 -11.02
CA ARG A 394 18.13 13.21 -9.71
C ARG A 394 17.70 14.15 -8.57
N GLY A 395 16.59 14.87 -8.74
CA GLY A 395 16.09 15.82 -7.76
C GLY A 395 15.09 15.25 -6.75
N LEU A 396 14.73 13.97 -6.88
CA LEU A 396 13.91 13.28 -5.90
C LEU A 396 14.64 13.24 -4.54
N LYS A 397 13.87 13.28 -3.45
CA LYS A 397 14.37 13.20 -2.08
C LYS A 397 14.12 11.81 -1.50
N ALA A 398 15.02 11.36 -0.63
CA ALA A 398 14.84 10.11 0.09
C ALA A 398 13.51 10.14 0.89
N PRO A 399 12.63 9.14 0.73
CA PRO A 399 11.37 9.09 1.46
C PRO A 399 11.61 8.74 2.92
N ILE A 400 10.73 9.24 3.80
CA ILE A 400 10.84 9.03 5.27
C ILE A 400 10.38 7.61 5.67
N ALA A 401 9.55 6.99 4.83
CA ALA A 401 9.00 5.65 5.03
C ALA A 401 9.15 4.84 3.73
N PRO A 402 9.01 3.50 3.77
CA PRO A 402 8.99 2.69 2.56
C PRO A 402 7.93 3.17 1.56
N ILE A 403 8.27 3.21 0.28
CA ILE A 403 7.30 3.50 -0.79
C ILE A 403 6.35 2.32 -0.91
N ASN A 404 5.07 2.53 -0.60
CA ASN A 404 4.04 1.51 -0.74
C ASN A 404 3.37 1.61 -2.12
N LEU A 405 3.52 0.57 -2.94
CA LEU A 405 2.95 0.46 -4.28
C LEU A 405 1.55 -0.16 -4.31
N HIS A 406 1.00 -0.51 -3.15
CA HIS A 406 -0.31 -1.15 -3.00
C HIS A 406 -0.47 -2.34 -3.95
N GLN A 407 -1.51 -2.39 -4.76
CA GLN A 407 -1.75 -3.44 -5.77
C GLN A 407 -1.34 -3.00 -7.19
N SER A 408 -0.67 -1.85 -7.34
CA SER A 408 -0.40 -1.24 -8.64
C SER A 408 0.86 -1.81 -9.30
N GLU A 409 0.69 -2.82 -10.17
CA GLU A 409 1.79 -3.35 -10.97
C GLU A 409 2.44 -2.29 -11.86
N LEU A 410 1.66 -1.43 -12.52
CA LEU A 410 2.23 -0.39 -13.38
C LEU A 410 3.09 0.61 -12.59
N SER A 411 2.68 0.98 -11.37
CA SER A 411 3.53 1.80 -10.50
C SER A 411 4.86 1.11 -10.18
N LEU A 412 4.85 -0.20 -9.96
CA LEU A 412 6.05 -1.00 -9.74
C LEU A 412 7.00 -0.95 -10.94
N TYR A 413 6.52 -1.29 -12.13
CA TYR A 413 7.36 -1.33 -13.33
C TYR A 413 7.84 0.07 -13.77
N VAL A 414 7.08 1.13 -13.49
CA VAL A 414 7.52 2.50 -13.81
C VAL A 414 8.51 3.05 -12.77
N LEU A 415 8.27 2.83 -11.47
CA LEU A 415 9.03 3.48 -10.41
C LEU A 415 10.30 2.74 -10.00
N LEU A 416 10.36 1.40 -10.05
CA LEU A 416 11.58 0.67 -9.68
C LEU A 416 12.84 1.16 -10.43
N PRO A 417 12.87 1.28 -11.77
CA PRO A 417 14.04 1.82 -12.48
C PRO A 417 14.36 3.26 -12.08
N VAL A 418 13.34 4.09 -11.81
CA VAL A 418 13.54 5.46 -11.35
C VAL A 418 14.22 5.50 -9.99
N LEU A 419 13.79 4.63 -9.06
CA LEU A 419 14.35 4.48 -7.72
C LEU A 419 15.76 3.91 -7.76
N ALA A 420 16.02 2.90 -8.60
CA ALA A 420 17.36 2.35 -8.85
C ALA A 420 18.36 3.41 -9.34
N GLY A 421 17.88 4.41 -10.09
CA GLY A 421 18.68 5.52 -10.59
C GLY A 421 18.95 6.65 -9.58
N GLN A 422 18.31 6.65 -8.40
CA GLN A 422 18.45 7.70 -7.41
C GLN A 422 19.72 7.55 -6.54
N PRO A 423 20.28 8.65 -6.00
CA PRO A 423 21.50 8.62 -5.20
C PRO A 423 21.27 8.25 -3.71
N PHE A 424 20.09 7.74 -3.35
CA PHE A 424 19.73 7.44 -1.96
C PHE A 424 19.20 6.01 -1.80
N VAL A 425 19.33 5.47 -0.58
CA VAL A 425 18.72 4.18 -0.22
C VAL A 425 17.22 4.33 -0.10
N VAL A 426 16.47 3.38 -0.65
CA VAL A 426 15.01 3.37 -0.60
C VAL A 426 14.47 1.96 -0.38
N SER A 427 13.45 1.85 0.48
CA SER A 427 12.70 0.62 0.66
C SER A 427 11.36 0.72 -0.09
N VAL A 428 10.97 -0.36 -0.74
CA VAL A 428 9.72 -0.48 -1.51
C VAL A 428 8.92 -1.67 -0.98
N THR A 429 7.63 -1.47 -0.78
CA THR A 429 6.68 -2.49 -0.33
C THR A 429 5.39 -2.42 -1.17
N ALA A 430 4.49 -3.37 -0.97
CA ALA A 430 3.21 -3.45 -1.66
C ALA A 430 2.19 -4.26 -0.83
N ASP A 431 0.96 -4.34 -1.31
CA ASP A 431 -0.09 -5.20 -0.74
C ASP A 431 -0.26 -6.47 -1.60
N ASP A 432 -0.96 -7.49 -1.10
CA ASP A 432 -1.35 -8.65 -1.93
C ASP A 432 -2.20 -8.17 -3.11
N PRO A 433 -1.97 -8.65 -4.36
CA PRO A 433 -1.18 -9.83 -4.72
C PRO A 433 0.28 -9.52 -5.12
N LEU A 434 0.82 -8.33 -4.89
CA LEU A 434 2.21 -8.02 -5.28
C LEU A 434 3.23 -8.51 -4.25
N LEU A 435 2.84 -8.50 -2.98
CA LEU A 435 3.67 -8.97 -1.87
C LEU A 435 4.04 -10.44 -2.08
N ASN A 436 5.28 -10.83 -1.76
CA ASN A 436 5.73 -12.23 -1.79
C ASN A 436 5.68 -12.97 -3.14
N HIS A 437 5.38 -12.29 -4.25
CA HIS A 437 5.40 -12.88 -5.60
C HIS A 437 6.73 -12.61 -6.31
N VAL A 438 7.30 -13.66 -6.92
CA VAL A 438 8.61 -13.58 -7.59
C VAL A 438 8.51 -12.78 -8.88
N ARG A 439 9.36 -11.77 -9.04
CA ARG A 439 9.43 -10.88 -10.23
C ARG A 439 10.89 -10.71 -10.67
N ALA A 440 11.51 -11.83 -11.03
CA ALA A 440 12.93 -11.88 -11.37
C ALA A 440 13.29 -10.94 -12.52
N ASP A 441 12.43 -10.82 -13.54
CA ASP A 441 12.64 -10.01 -14.74
C ASP A 441 12.95 -8.52 -14.45
N VAL A 442 12.13 -7.87 -13.64
CA VAL A 442 12.31 -6.46 -13.28
C VAL A 442 13.47 -6.27 -12.30
N PHE A 443 13.71 -7.21 -11.39
CA PHE A 443 14.84 -7.11 -10.46
C PHE A 443 16.19 -7.41 -11.13
N ASP A 444 16.22 -8.29 -12.13
CA ASP A 444 17.39 -8.49 -12.97
C ASP A 444 17.73 -7.22 -13.75
N LEU A 445 16.72 -6.48 -14.21
CA LEU A 445 16.92 -5.15 -14.77
C LEU A 445 17.54 -4.18 -13.75
N MET A 446 17.07 -4.15 -12.50
CA MET A 446 17.68 -3.28 -11.46
C MET A 446 19.13 -3.67 -11.16
N ARG A 447 19.44 -4.98 -11.12
CA ARG A 447 20.82 -5.47 -10.99
C ARG A 447 21.68 -5.03 -12.17
N ALA A 448 21.16 -5.10 -13.39
CA ALA A 448 21.85 -4.64 -14.60
C ALA A 448 22.11 -3.12 -14.60
N MET A 449 21.28 -2.33 -13.91
CA MET A 449 21.54 -0.90 -13.66
C MET A 449 22.66 -0.64 -12.62
N GLY A 450 23.15 -1.70 -11.96
CA GLY A 450 24.13 -1.57 -10.88
C GLY A 450 23.49 -1.24 -9.53
N THR A 451 22.24 -1.65 -9.26
CA THR A 451 21.64 -1.47 -7.94
C THR A 451 21.82 -2.74 -7.10
N GLU A 452 22.27 -2.58 -5.86
CA GLU A 452 22.29 -3.66 -4.88
C GLU A 452 20.89 -3.81 -4.26
N LEU A 453 20.40 -5.05 -4.23
CA LEU A 453 19.03 -5.36 -3.79
C LEU A 453 19.08 -6.27 -2.56
N GLU A 454 18.51 -5.80 -1.46
CA GLU A 454 18.30 -6.57 -0.24
C GLU A 454 16.83 -7.01 -0.17
N PHE A 455 16.62 -8.32 -0.01
CA PHE A 455 15.30 -8.95 0.01
C PHE A 455 15.08 -9.73 1.30
N GLU A 456 13.84 -9.73 1.80
CA GLU A 456 13.41 -10.72 2.79
C GLU A 456 13.18 -12.09 2.13
N ARG A 457 12.52 -12.08 0.97
CA ARG A 457 12.36 -13.25 0.08
C ARG A 457 12.89 -12.89 -1.29
N LYS A 458 13.81 -13.71 -1.80
CA LYS A 458 14.53 -13.45 -3.07
C LYS A 458 13.55 -13.10 -4.21
N ASP A 459 13.83 -11.98 -4.87
CA ASP A 459 13.09 -11.46 -6.02
C ASP A 459 11.60 -11.15 -5.73
N CYS A 460 11.25 -10.88 -4.47
CA CYS A 460 9.89 -10.50 -4.03
C CYS A 460 9.91 -9.14 -3.31
N LEU A 461 8.78 -8.42 -3.29
CA LEU A 461 8.58 -7.32 -2.34
C LEU A 461 8.29 -7.88 -0.92
N PRO A 462 8.73 -7.18 0.16
CA PRO A 462 9.42 -5.88 0.17
C PRO A 462 10.91 -6.00 -0.22
N VAL A 463 11.44 -4.92 -0.82
CA VAL A 463 12.85 -4.82 -1.26
C VAL A 463 13.46 -3.52 -0.76
N LYS A 464 14.73 -3.58 -0.35
CA LYS A 464 15.55 -2.40 -0.10
C LYS A 464 16.59 -2.26 -1.21
N MET A 465 16.65 -1.08 -1.80
CA MET A 465 17.49 -0.74 -2.94
C MET A 465 18.60 0.19 -2.49
N CYS A 466 19.84 -0.25 -2.66
CA CYS A 466 21.04 0.48 -2.30
C CYS A 466 21.75 0.93 -3.58
N PRO A 467 22.00 2.24 -3.78
CA PRO A 467 22.68 2.73 -4.96
C PRO A 467 24.13 2.25 -4.99
N THR A 468 24.61 1.79 -6.14
CA THR A 468 26.04 1.50 -6.37
C THR A 468 26.57 2.23 -7.61
N GLN A 469 27.82 1.98 -8.02
CA GLN A 469 28.37 2.59 -9.23
C GLN A 469 27.60 2.13 -10.46
N GLN A 470 27.20 3.10 -11.30
CA GLN A 470 26.47 2.83 -12.52
C GLN A 470 27.35 2.10 -13.54
N ALA A 471 26.80 1.07 -14.18
CA ALA A 471 27.47 0.33 -15.25
C ALA A 471 26.94 0.75 -16.62
N ALA A 472 27.73 0.50 -17.67
CA ALA A 472 27.24 0.55 -19.04
C ALA A 472 26.09 -0.46 -19.22
N PHE A 473 24.97 0.01 -19.77
CA PHE A 473 23.70 -0.72 -19.78
C PHE A 473 23.31 -1.18 -21.19
N SER A 474 23.15 -2.50 -21.35
CA SER A 474 22.62 -3.14 -22.56
C SER A 474 21.65 -4.24 -22.15
N LEU A 475 20.46 -4.27 -22.75
CA LEU A 475 19.39 -5.20 -22.41
C LEU A 475 18.76 -5.77 -23.68
N SER A 476 18.56 -7.08 -23.72
CA SER A 476 17.69 -7.73 -24.72
C SER A 476 16.23 -7.64 -24.29
N LEU A 477 15.37 -7.24 -25.20
CA LEU A 477 13.91 -7.21 -25.04
C LEU A 477 13.24 -8.44 -25.64
N GLU A 478 13.99 -9.49 -25.97
CA GLU A 478 13.41 -10.74 -26.49
C GLU A 478 12.41 -11.33 -25.49
N GLY A 479 11.17 -11.53 -25.95
CA GLY A 479 10.09 -12.04 -25.11
C GLY A 479 9.66 -11.13 -23.96
N ALA A 480 10.18 -9.90 -23.86
CA ALA A 480 9.85 -8.98 -22.78
C ALA A 480 8.36 -8.60 -22.78
N SER A 481 7.77 -8.55 -21.58
CA SER A 481 6.42 -8.03 -21.41
C SER A 481 6.38 -6.53 -21.70
N GLN A 482 5.21 -5.98 -22.07
CA GLN A 482 5.08 -4.53 -22.27
C GLN A 482 5.48 -3.72 -21.03
N LYS A 483 5.20 -4.25 -19.84
CA LYS A 483 5.56 -3.63 -18.56
C LYS A 483 7.07 -3.59 -18.36
N LEU A 484 7.77 -4.68 -18.71
CA LEU A 484 9.23 -4.74 -18.66
C LEU A 484 9.88 -3.81 -19.70
N ILE A 485 9.28 -3.68 -20.90
CA ILE A 485 9.72 -2.70 -21.91
C ILE A 485 9.64 -1.29 -21.33
N VAL A 486 8.53 -0.93 -20.67
CA VAL A 486 8.41 0.37 -19.97
C VAL A 486 9.55 0.53 -18.96
N SER A 487 9.81 -0.47 -18.11
CA SER A 487 10.91 -0.39 -17.15
C SER A 487 12.27 -0.20 -17.81
N ALA A 488 12.52 -0.87 -18.93
CA ALA A 488 13.78 -0.77 -19.66
C ALA A 488 14.00 0.64 -20.21
N PHE A 489 12.98 1.27 -20.78
CA PHE A 489 13.07 2.67 -21.24
C PHE A 489 13.27 3.63 -20.08
N MET A 490 12.58 3.43 -18.95
CA MET A 490 12.79 4.24 -17.74
C MET A 490 14.20 4.05 -17.16
N ALA A 491 14.76 2.85 -17.22
CA ALA A 491 16.13 2.54 -16.81
C ALA A 491 17.17 3.27 -17.68
N CYS A 492 16.94 3.33 -19.00
CA CYS A 492 17.80 4.06 -19.93
C CYS A 492 17.95 5.54 -19.59
N LEU A 493 16.98 6.15 -18.89
CA LEU A 493 17.05 7.55 -18.47
C LEU A 493 18.23 7.83 -17.53
N PHE A 494 18.73 6.81 -16.83
CA PHE A 494 19.76 6.90 -15.80
C PHE A 494 21.12 6.34 -16.23
N ALA A 495 21.26 5.91 -17.49
CA ALA A 495 22.52 5.42 -18.03
C ALA A 495 23.54 6.57 -18.23
N GLU A 496 24.81 6.34 -17.89
CA GLU A 496 25.88 7.34 -18.10
C GLU A 496 26.22 7.56 -19.58
N GLN A 497 26.04 6.53 -20.39
CA GLN A 497 26.25 6.54 -21.84
C GLN A 497 24.95 6.17 -22.55
N GLU A 498 24.92 6.33 -23.87
CA GLU A 498 23.80 5.90 -24.69
C GLU A 498 23.51 4.40 -24.47
N ALA A 499 22.31 4.12 -23.98
CA ALA A 499 21.83 2.78 -23.69
C ALA A 499 21.31 2.12 -24.96
N ASN A 500 21.60 0.83 -25.13
CA ASN A 500 21.13 0.06 -26.28
C ASN A 500 20.17 -1.05 -25.83
N LEU A 501 18.96 -1.03 -26.36
CA LEU A 501 17.94 -2.05 -26.19
C LEU A 501 17.90 -2.89 -27.47
N THR A 502 18.31 -4.17 -27.41
CA THR A 502 18.30 -5.08 -28.56
C THR A 502 17.00 -5.88 -28.62
N GLU A 503 16.64 -6.38 -29.80
CA GLU A 503 15.39 -7.13 -30.05
C GLU A 503 14.14 -6.33 -29.67
N ALA A 504 14.23 -5.01 -29.76
CA ALA A 504 13.12 -4.12 -29.53
C ALA A 504 12.04 -4.30 -30.63
N PRO A 505 10.75 -4.11 -30.30
CA PRO A 505 9.67 -4.13 -31.29
C PRO A 505 9.93 -3.17 -32.44
N GLU A 506 9.63 -3.55 -33.69
CA GLU A 506 9.98 -2.77 -34.89
C GLU A 506 9.29 -1.39 -34.96
N ASP A 507 8.10 -1.27 -34.37
CA ASP A 507 7.25 -0.09 -34.48
C ASP A 507 7.46 0.93 -33.37
N VAL A 508 7.36 2.21 -33.74
CA VAL A 508 7.38 3.36 -32.81
C VAL A 508 6.10 3.33 -31.97
N THR A 509 6.27 3.52 -30.66
CA THR A 509 5.16 3.52 -29.69
C THR A 509 4.83 4.93 -29.18
N GLN A 510 3.62 5.11 -28.64
CA GLN A 510 3.21 6.35 -27.96
C GLN A 510 4.12 6.72 -26.78
N MET A 511 4.64 5.72 -26.08
CA MET A 511 5.61 5.92 -25.00
C MET A 511 6.87 6.63 -25.51
N GLU A 512 7.42 6.21 -26.65
CA GLU A 512 8.64 6.81 -27.18
C GLU A 512 8.44 8.26 -27.59
N VAL A 513 7.31 8.57 -28.21
CA VAL A 513 6.95 9.95 -28.58
C VAL A 513 6.74 10.82 -27.34
N LEU A 514 6.10 10.27 -26.30
CA LEU A 514 5.99 10.92 -25.00
C LEU A 514 7.38 11.23 -24.40
N LEU A 515 8.29 10.25 -24.38
CA LEU A 515 9.66 10.43 -23.88
C LEU A 515 10.43 11.48 -24.69
N GLN A 516 10.31 11.46 -26.02
CA GLN A 516 10.90 12.47 -26.90
C GLN A 516 10.36 13.88 -26.61
N GLY A 517 9.08 14.01 -26.25
CA GLY A 517 8.47 15.27 -25.82
C GLY A 517 9.13 15.88 -24.58
N PHE A 518 9.68 15.05 -23.69
CA PHE A 518 10.47 15.48 -22.52
C PHE A 518 11.97 15.68 -22.82
N GLY A 519 12.38 15.58 -24.09
CA GLY A 519 13.76 15.79 -24.54
C GLY A 519 14.64 14.54 -24.60
N VAL A 520 14.07 13.34 -24.45
CA VAL A 520 14.83 12.08 -24.59
C VAL A 520 15.19 11.85 -26.06
N ARG A 521 16.46 11.54 -26.35
CA ARG A 521 16.90 11.20 -27.71
C ARG A 521 16.77 9.71 -27.93
N ILE A 522 15.89 9.32 -28.83
CA ILE A 522 15.64 7.92 -29.20
C ILE A 522 15.95 7.75 -30.68
N SER A 523 16.85 6.83 -31.01
CA SER A 523 17.17 6.44 -32.39
C SER A 523 16.93 4.95 -32.60
N ARG A 524 16.46 4.58 -33.78
CA ARG A 524 16.04 3.20 -34.09
C ARG A 524 16.80 2.61 -35.27
N SER A 525 17.16 1.35 -35.12
CA SER A 525 17.56 0.45 -36.19
C SER A 525 16.54 -0.70 -36.30
N LYS A 526 16.74 -1.65 -37.22
CA LYS A 526 15.81 -2.77 -37.40
C LYS A 526 15.63 -3.66 -36.17
N THR A 527 16.67 -3.81 -35.34
CA THR A 527 16.69 -4.76 -34.23
C THR A 527 17.17 -4.14 -32.92
N ALA A 528 17.35 -2.82 -32.88
CA ALA A 528 17.82 -2.14 -31.68
C ALA A 528 17.30 -0.71 -31.60
N VAL A 529 17.02 -0.27 -30.38
CA VAL A 529 16.68 1.11 -30.01
C VAL A 529 17.82 1.65 -29.14
N SER A 530 18.40 2.78 -29.55
CA SER A 530 19.38 3.51 -28.76
C SER A 530 18.71 4.69 -28.07
N VAL A 531 18.89 4.77 -26.75
CA VAL A 531 18.26 5.78 -25.89
C VAL A 531 19.37 6.56 -25.20
N ALA A 532 19.47 7.84 -25.50
CA ALA A 532 20.38 8.77 -24.86
C ALA A 532 19.59 9.77 -24.02
N SER A 533 19.71 9.64 -22.70
CA SER A 533 19.15 10.59 -21.77
C SER A 533 20.03 11.84 -21.70
N GLY A 534 19.41 13.01 -21.87
CA GLY A 534 20.01 14.31 -21.58
C GLY A 534 19.38 14.90 -20.32
N GLU A 535 19.42 16.22 -20.20
CA GLU A 535 18.58 16.92 -19.23
C GLU A 535 17.12 16.87 -19.70
N LEU A 536 16.21 16.34 -18.87
CA LEU A 536 14.78 16.28 -19.16
C LEU A 536 14.15 17.66 -19.00
N VAL A 537 13.33 18.07 -19.97
CA VAL A 537 12.69 19.40 -20.02
C VAL A 537 11.18 19.26 -19.82
N SER A 538 10.59 20.13 -19.00
CA SER A 538 9.14 20.13 -18.81
C SER A 538 8.41 20.49 -20.10
N THR A 539 7.32 19.77 -20.38
CA THR A 539 6.40 20.05 -21.49
C THR A 539 4.96 19.89 -21.05
N ASP A 540 4.04 20.52 -21.78
CA ASP A 540 2.61 20.24 -21.67
C ASP A 540 2.28 18.99 -22.51
N VAL A 541 1.43 18.12 -21.97
CA VAL A 541 1.07 16.84 -22.59
C VAL A 541 -0.42 16.59 -22.44
N GLU A 542 -1.10 16.36 -23.56
CA GLU A 542 -2.42 15.75 -23.58
C GLU A 542 -2.26 14.24 -23.77
N ILE A 543 -2.75 13.45 -22.81
CA ILE A 543 -2.64 11.99 -22.87
C ILE A 543 -3.65 11.44 -23.87
N VAL A 544 -3.16 10.78 -24.92
CA VAL A 544 -3.99 10.09 -25.91
C VAL A 544 -4.68 8.89 -25.28
N ALA A 545 -5.81 8.49 -25.85
CA ALA A 545 -6.60 7.38 -25.34
C ALA A 545 -5.94 6.01 -25.55
N ASP A 546 -6.31 5.07 -24.67
CA ASP A 546 -5.89 3.67 -24.75
C ASP A 546 -6.39 2.99 -26.03
N MET A 547 -5.51 2.15 -26.61
CA MET A 547 -5.78 1.41 -27.84
C MET A 547 -7.00 0.48 -27.69
N TYR A 548 -7.08 -0.25 -26.57
CA TYR A 548 -8.13 -1.25 -26.41
C TYR A 548 -9.50 -0.58 -26.29
N SER A 549 -9.57 0.54 -25.57
CA SER A 549 -10.73 1.42 -25.46
C SER A 549 -11.25 1.84 -26.83
N CYS A 550 -10.35 2.26 -27.72
CA CYS A 550 -10.73 2.62 -29.08
C CYS A 550 -11.21 1.41 -29.89
N ALA A 551 -10.54 0.26 -29.76
CA ALA A 551 -10.82 -0.93 -30.55
C ALA A 551 -12.21 -1.53 -30.25
N TRP A 552 -12.60 -1.67 -28.99
CA TRP A 552 -13.89 -2.27 -28.64
C TRP A 552 -15.07 -1.37 -29.06
N MET A 553 -14.93 -0.04 -28.93
CA MET A 553 -15.96 0.92 -29.34
C MET A 553 -16.10 0.99 -30.86
N ALA A 554 -14.98 0.92 -31.58
CA ALA A 554 -14.99 0.82 -33.04
C ALA A 554 -15.71 -0.44 -33.51
N LEU A 555 -15.42 -1.58 -32.90
CA LEU A 555 -16.10 -2.83 -33.22
C LEU A 555 -17.60 -2.73 -32.90
N LEU A 556 -17.95 -2.22 -31.72
CA LEU A 556 -19.35 -2.03 -31.33
C LEU A 556 -20.12 -1.17 -32.34
N ALA A 557 -19.54 -0.04 -32.77
CA ALA A 557 -20.14 0.84 -33.78
C ALA A 557 -20.27 0.17 -35.16
N SER A 558 -19.27 -0.63 -35.53
CA SER A 558 -19.27 -1.38 -36.80
C SER A 558 -20.38 -2.45 -36.82
N LEU A 559 -20.70 -3.04 -35.65
CA LEU A 559 -21.67 -4.12 -35.53
C LEU A 559 -23.12 -3.63 -35.45
N LEU A 560 -23.40 -2.50 -34.82
CA LEU A 560 -24.77 -2.06 -34.53
C LEU A 560 -25.42 -1.30 -35.70
N PRO A 561 -26.51 -1.79 -36.33
CA PRO A 561 -27.14 -1.15 -37.48
C PRO A 561 -27.49 0.33 -37.28
N GLY A 562 -27.08 1.16 -38.24
CA GLY A 562 -27.36 2.61 -38.22
C GLY A 562 -26.47 3.43 -37.29
N SER A 563 -25.43 2.83 -36.71
CA SER A 563 -24.48 3.52 -35.83
C SER A 563 -23.54 4.43 -36.61
N GLU A 564 -23.17 5.54 -35.99
CA GLU A 564 -22.18 6.50 -36.49
C GLU A 564 -21.48 7.13 -35.29
N LEU A 565 -20.23 6.76 -35.06
CA LEU A 565 -19.44 7.17 -33.90
C LEU A 565 -18.17 7.91 -34.35
N VAL A 566 -18.01 9.13 -33.84
CA VAL A 566 -16.76 9.90 -33.94
C VAL A 566 -16.01 9.78 -32.63
N MET A 567 -14.85 9.13 -32.64
CA MET A 567 -13.95 9.04 -31.50
C MET A 567 -12.81 10.05 -31.67
N THR A 568 -12.51 10.81 -30.61
CA THR A 568 -11.43 11.80 -30.62
C THR A 568 -10.36 11.54 -29.56
N ASN A 569 -9.22 12.21 -29.71
CA ASN A 569 -8.03 12.07 -28.87
C ASN A 569 -7.37 10.68 -28.97
N LEU A 570 -7.24 10.18 -30.19
CA LEU A 570 -6.68 8.87 -30.47
C LEU A 570 -5.21 8.99 -30.87
N GLY A 571 -4.39 8.08 -30.34
CA GLY A 571 -3.01 7.88 -30.77
C GLY A 571 -2.80 6.41 -31.15
N LEU A 572 -3.04 6.06 -32.42
CA LEU A 572 -2.94 4.68 -32.88
C LEU A 572 -1.47 4.34 -33.20
N ASP A 573 -0.93 3.36 -32.47
CA ASP A 573 0.33 2.71 -32.83
C ASP A 573 0.13 1.77 -34.05
N ALA A 574 1.20 1.14 -34.52
CA ALA A 574 1.14 0.24 -35.68
C ALA A 574 0.23 -0.98 -35.46
N ARG A 575 0.11 -1.48 -34.23
CA ARG A 575 -0.75 -2.63 -33.90
C ARG A 575 -2.22 -2.24 -33.94
N ALA A 576 -2.54 -1.10 -33.35
CA ALA A 576 -3.86 -0.49 -33.43
C ALA A 576 -4.25 -0.28 -34.90
N PHE A 577 -3.36 0.33 -35.68
CA PHE A 577 -3.57 0.56 -37.10
C PHE A 577 -3.78 -0.74 -37.90
N ALA A 578 -3.02 -1.80 -37.60
CA ALA A 578 -3.19 -3.11 -38.22
C ALA A 578 -4.57 -3.72 -37.94
N TYR A 579 -5.08 -3.58 -36.70
CA TYR A 579 -6.43 -4.00 -36.34
C TYR A 579 -7.51 -3.24 -37.12
N PHE A 580 -7.43 -1.91 -37.19
CA PHE A 580 -8.39 -1.11 -37.96
C PHE A 580 -8.33 -1.42 -39.46
N THR A 581 -7.13 -1.64 -39.99
CA THR A 581 -6.94 -2.05 -41.39
C THR A 581 -7.59 -3.40 -41.66
N LEU A 582 -7.46 -4.35 -40.74
CA LEU A 582 -8.12 -5.66 -40.84
C LEU A 582 -9.64 -5.51 -40.79
N LEU A 583 -10.21 -4.70 -39.88
CA LEU A 583 -11.65 -4.43 -39.87
C LEU A 583 -12.14 -3.84 -41.20
N LYS A 584 -11.38 -2.91 -41.79
CA LYS A 584 -11.70 -2.37 -43.13
C LYS A 584 -11.65 -3.44 -44.21
N GLN A 585 -10.68 -4.35 -44.16
CA GLN A 585 -10.60 -5.49 -45.08
C GLN A 585 -11.79 -6.45 -44.91
N MET A 586 -12.32 -6.57 -43.70
CA MET A 586 -13.56 -7.30 -43.41
C MET A 586 -14.82 -6.58 -43.91
N GLY A 587 -14.72 -5.31 -44.33
CA GLY A 587 -15.84 -4.51 -44.84
C GLY A 587 -16.35 -3.42 -43.90
N ALA A 588 -15.70 -3.19 -42.75
CA ALA A 588 -16.06 -2.10 -41.84
C ALA A 588 -15.92 -0.72 -42.50
N ASP A 589 -16.88 0.18 -42.27
CA ASP A 589 -16.79 1.58 -42.69
C ASP A 589 -16.05 2.39 -41.61
N ILE A 590 -14.74 2.53 -41.81
CA ILE A 590 -13.83 3.22 -40.89
C ILE A 590 -12.97 4.24 -41.64
N GLU A 591 -13.05 5.50 -41.21
CA GLU A 591 -12.16 6.58 -41.61
C GLU A 591 -11.10 6.77 -40.52
N LEU A 592 -9.83 6.59 -40.90
CA LEU A 592 -8.67 6.69 -40.02
C LEU A 592 -7.96 8.03 -40.20
N PRO A 593 -7.31 8.57 -39.16
CA PRO A 593 -6.54 9.81 -39.28
C PRO A 593 -5.28 9.62 -40.13
N ASP A 594 -4.73 10.74 -40.60
CA ASP A 594 -3.45 10.77 -41.31
C ASP A 594 -2.26 10.51 -40.37
N ARG A 595 -1.15 10.08 -40.94
CA ARG A 595 0.10 9.83 -40.20
C ARG A 595 0.81 11.15 -39.87
N ASN A 596 1.16 11.35 -38.62
CA ASN A 596 1.92 12.52 -38.17
C ASN A 596 3.42 12.38 -38.47
N ALA A 597 4.21 13.43 -38.17
CA ALA A 597 5.65 13.46 -38.41
C ALA A 597 6.44 12.43 -37.57
N ALA A 598 5.91 12.01 -36.43
CA ALA A 598 6.49 10.97 -35.58
C ALA A 598 6.17 9.55 -36.07
N GLY A 599 5.33 9.42 -37.10
CA GLY A 599 4.96 8.14 -37.67
C GLY A 599 3.78 7.45 -36.98
N LEU A 600 3.05 8.16 -36.11
CA LEU A 600 1.83 7.70 -35.44
C LEU A 600 0.59 8.22 -36.16
N TYR A 601 -0.55 7.56 -35.97
CA TYR A 601 -1.84 8.01 -36.51
C TYR A 601 -2.62 8.68 -35.39
N GLU A 602 -2.63 10.00 -35.39
CA GLU A 602 -3.23 10.81 -34.32
C GLU A 602 -4.40 11.62 -34.84
N GLY A 603 -5.50 11.64 -34.09
CA GLY A 603 -6.64 12.48 -34.39
C GLY A 603 -7.98 11.82 -34.09
N GLN A 604 -8.84 11.80 -35.10
CA GLN A 604 -10.22 11.33 -34.97
C GLN A 604 -10.43 10.10 -35.85
N VAL A 605 -11.18 9.12 -35.34
CA VAL A 605 -11.63 7.95 -36.09
C VAL A 605 -13.14 8.03 -36.18
N LEU A 606 -13.66 7.92 -37.40
CA LEU A 606 -15.10 7.83 -37.66
C LEU A 606 -15.43 6.41 -38.07
N VAL A 607 -16.37 5.81 -37.34
CA VAL A 607 -16.84 4.46 -37.57
C VAL A 607 -18.34 4.49 -37.84
N ARG A 608 -18.75 3.82 -38.91
CA ARG A 608 -20.16 3.60 -39.23
C ARG A 608 -20.45 2.11 -39.32
N PHE A 609 -21.72 1.78 -39.14
CA PHE A 609 -22.20 0.43 -39.36
C PHE A 609 -21.89 -0.06 -40.78
N ALA A 610 -21.32 -1.26 -40.88
CA ALA A 610 -21.21 -2.01 -42.13
C ALA A 610 -21.22 -3.51 -41.86
N GLU A 611 -21.72 -4.30 -42.80
CA GLU A 611 -21.69 -5.77 -42.68
C GLU A 611 -20.25 -6.27 -42.81
N LEU A 612 -19.79 -7.03 -41.80
CA LEU A 612 -18.49 -7.68 -41.84
C LEU A 612 -18.57 -8.99 -42.62
N SER A 613 -17.51 -9.30 -43.36
CA SER A 613 -17.30 -10.56 -44.07
C SER A 613 -16.24 -11.39 -43.37
N ALA A 614 -16.33 -12.71 -43.52
CA ALA A 614 -15.36 -13.62 -42.94
C ALA A 614 -13.93 -13.34 -43.43
N PHE A 615 -12.95 -13.60 -42.57
CA PHE A 615 -11.54 -13.30 -42.81
C PHE A 615 -10.63 -14.48 -42.46
N GLN A 616 -9.37 -14.38 -42.86
CA GLN A 616 -8.34 -15.35 -42.51
C GLN A 616 -7.13 -14.64 -41.92
N LEU A 617 -6.58 -15.16 -40.81
CA LEU A 617 -5.33 -14.70 -40.22
C LEU A 617 -4.26 -15.78 -40.33
N SER A 618 -3.09 -15.35 -40.79
CA SER A 618 -1.86 -16.13 -40.69
C SER A 618 -1.33 -16.15 -39.26
N VAL A 619 -0.43 -17.08 -38.96
CA VAL A 619 0.25 -17.20 -37.65
C VAL A 619 0.90 -15.88 -37.23
N ASP A 620 1.62 -15.22 -38.14
CA ASP A 620 2.31 -13.96 -37.87
C ASP A 620 1.32 -12.84 -37.47
N GLN A 621 0.19 -12.74 -38.18
CA GLN A 621 -0.86 -11.77 -37.86
C GLN A 621 -1.54 -12.08 -36.52
N THR A 622 -1.76 -13.36 -36.21
CA THR A 622 -2.30 -13.79 -34.91
C THR A 622 -1.36 -13.40 -33.78
N CYS A 623 -0.05 -13.62 -33.94
CA CYS A 623 0.95 -13.18 -32.97
C CYS A 623 1.03 -11.65 -32.83
N GLN A 624 0.94 -10.91 -33.94
CA GLN A 624 0.94 -9.44 -33.96
C GLN A 624 -0.28 -8.86 -33.23
N LEU A 625 -1.46 -9.44 -33.42
CA LEU A 625 -2.74 -8.97 -32.90
C LEU A 625 -3.19 -9.68 -31.61
N ARG A 626 -2.30 -10.44 -30.95
CA ARG A 626 -2.60 -11.27 -29.76
C ARG A 626 -3.38 -10.58 -28.63
N THR A 627 -3.18 -9.28 -28.42
CA THR A 627 -3.90 -8.50 -27.39
C THR A 627 -5.34 -8.16 -27.79
N LEU A 628 -5.64 -8.14 -29.09
CA LEU A 628 -6.95 -7.80 -29.68
C LEU A 628 -7.73 -9.04 -30.13
N MET A 629 -7.18 -10.23 -29.91
CA MET A 629 -7.80 -11.50 -30.27
C MET A 629 -9.22 -11.70 -29.69
N PRO A 630 -9.53 -11.31 -28.44
CA PRO A 630 -10.91 -11.39 -27.94
C PRO A 630 -11.90 -10.60 -28.81
N LEU A 631 -11.56 -9.37 -29.20
CA LEU A 631 -12.39 -8.55 -30.09
C LEU A 631 -12.47 -9.11 -31.52
N LEU A 632 -11.39 -9.71 -32.03
CA LEU A 632 -11.40 -10.35 -33.35
C LEU A 632 -12.27 -11.61 -33.38
N CYS A 633 -12.34 -12.37 -32.28
CA CYS A 633 -13.27 -13.49 -32.14
C CYS A 633 -14.73 -12.99 -32.19
N VAL A 634 -15.04 -11.87 -31.53
CA VAL A 634 -16.37 -11.23 -31.59
C VAL A 634 -16.67 -10.72 -33.01
N ALA A 635 -15.70 -10.11 -33.68
CA ALA A 635 -15.86 -9.67 -35.06
C ALA A 635 -16.16 -10.86 -36.00
N ALA A 636 -15.47 -11.99 -35.82
CA ALA A 636 -15.72 -13.23 -36.54
C ALA A 636 -17.12 -13.81 -36.25
N ALA A 637 -17.57 -13.75 -34.99
CA ALA A 637 -18.89 -14.23 -34.58
C ALA A 637 -20.04 -13.50 -35.29
N TYR A 638 -19.84 -12.26 -35.73
CA TYR A 638 -20.82 -11.46 -36.49
C TYR A 638 -20.53 -11.35 -37.99
N ALA A 639 -19.41 -11.91 -38.46
CA ALA A 639 -19.01 -11.83 -39.85
C ALA A 639 -19.84 -12.77 -40.73
N LYS A 640 -20.09 -12.40 -41.99
CA LYS A 640 -20.77 -13.26 -42.94
C LYS A 640 -19.79 -14.33 -43.47
N GLY A 641 -19.99 -15.58 -43.04
CA GLY A 641 -19.22 -16.75 -43.46
C GLY A 641 -18.39 -17.36 -42.32
N GLU A 642 -17.51 -18.30 -42.67
CA GLU A 642 -16.58 -18.94 -41.74
C GLU A 642 -15.25 -18.18 -41.71
N SER A 643 -14.88 -17.61 -40.56
CA SER A 643 -13.57 -16.99 -40.35
C SER A 643 -12.56 -18.01 -39.85
N ARG A 644 -11.28 -17.89 -40.25
CA ARG A 644 -10.20 -18.83 -39.89
C ARG A 644 -9.00 -18.11 -39.30
N ILE A 645 -8.53 -18.54 -38.14
CA ILE A 645 -7.40 -17.90 -37.45
C ILE A 645 -6.36 -18.96 -37.12
N GLU A 646 -5.21 -18.91 -37.79
CA GLU A 646 -4.13 -19.86 -37.62
C GLU A 646 -3.23 -19.50 -36.43
N GLY A 647 -2.62 -20.52 -35.81
CA GLY A 647 -1.54 -20.32 -34.83
C GLY A 647 -2.00 -20.06 -33.39
N ILE A 648 -3.20 -20.48 -33.00
CA ILE A 648 -3.71 -20.28 -31.63
C ILE A 648 -2.78 -20.92 -30.58
N GLY A 649 -2.34 -22.16 -30.80
CA GLY A 649 -1.42 -22.86 -29.89
C GLY A 649 0.04 -22.36 -29.92
N GLN A 650 0.33 -21.29 -30.67
CA GLN A 650 1.62 -20.60 -30.64
C GLN A 650 1.57 -19.29 -29.84
N LEU A 651 0.38 -18.91 -29.36
CA LEU A 651 0.23 -17.77 -28.48
C LEU A 651 0.80 -18.11 -27.09
N PRO A 652 1.30 -17.12 -26.34
CA PRO A 652 1.58 -17.31 -24.93
C PRO A 652 0.33 -17.81 -24.19
N TYR A 653 0.49 -18.72 -23.24
CA TYR A 653 -0.59 -19.41 -22.52
C TYR A 653 -1.76 -18.49 -22.10
N TYR A 654 -1.46 -17.32 -21.53
CA TYR A 654 -2.49 -16.37 -21.11
C TYR A 654 -3.32 -15.77 -22.27
N HIS A 655 -2.74 -15.59 -23.45
CA HIS A 655 -3.48 -15.15 -24.65
C HIS A 655 -4.26 -16.30 -25.27
N GLU A 656 -3.72 -17.51 -25.24
CA GLU A 656 -4.42 -18.73 -25.69
C GLU A 656 -5.67 -18.98 -24.84
N ASP A 657 -5.55 -18.97 -23.51
CA ASP A 657 -6.67 -19.15 -22.57
C ASP A 657 -7.82 -18.17 -22.84
N ARG A 658 -7.51 -16.90 -23.12
CA ARG A 658 -8.52 -15.90 -23.48
C ARG A 658 -9.27 -16.24 -24.77
N VAL A 659 -8.56 -16.76 -25.77
CA VAL A 659 -9.18 -17.19 -27.03
C VAL A 659 -10.09 -18.38 -26.77
N LEU A 660 -9.64 -19.36 -25.98
CA LEU A 660 -10.42 -20.54 -25.63
C LEU A 660 -11.67 -20.18 -24.83
N ALA A 661 -11.57 -19.27 -23.86
CA ALA A 661 -12.73 -18.74 -23.13
C ALA A 661 -13.74 -18.06 -24.08
N LEU A 662 -13.28 -17.32 -25.10
CA LEU A 662 -14.16 -16.73 -26.11
C LEU A 662 -14.82 -17.78 -27.01
N VAL A 663 -14.13 -18.89 -27.31
CA VAL A 663 -14.72 -20.01 -28.07
C VAL A 663 -15.86 -20.63 -27.28
N GLU A 664 -15.68 -20.88 -25.99
CA GLU A 664 -16.72 -21.36 -25.10
C GLU A 664 -17.90 -20.36 -25.03
N ALA A 665 -17.61 -19.08 -24.86
CA ALA A 665 -18.62 -18.02 -24.84
C ALA A 665 -19.43 -17.96 -26.15
N CYS A 666 -18.77 -18.06 -27.32
CA CYS A 666 -19.44 -18.11 -28.62
C CYS A 666 -20.41 -19.30 -28.70
N ASN A 667 -19.98 -20.48 -28.28
CA ASN A 667 -20.81 -21.69 -28.30
C ASN A 667 -22.02 -21.58 -27.35
N LEU A 668 -21.84 -21.00 -26.16
CA LEU A 668 -22.92 -20.73 -25.20
C LEU A 668 -24.00 -19.82 -25.79
N VAL A 669 -23.61 -18.81 -26.57
CA VAL A 669 -24.53 -17.91 -27.27
C VAL A 669 -24.95 -18.42 -28.65
N GLN A 670 -24.75 -19.71 -28.94
CA GLN A 670 -25.17 -20.38 -30.18
C GLN A 670 -24.48 -19.89 -31.47
N VAL A 671 -23.23 -19.45 -31.37
CA VAL A 671 -22.32 -19.23 -32.51
C VAL A 671 -21.30 -20.36 -32.53
N ASN A 672 -21.23 -21.10 -33.64
CA ASN A 672 -20.35 -22.27 -33.74
C ASN A 672 -18.88 -21.81 -33.82
N ALA A 673 -18.10 -22.16 -32.79
CA ALA A 673 -16.68 -21.87 -32.70
C ALA A 673 -15.91 -23.12 -32.27
N GLN A 674 -14.81 -23.43 -32.95
CA GLN A 674 -13.98 -24.60 -32.64
C GLN A 674 -12.52 -24.36 -32.97
N VAL A 675 -11.62 -24.92 -32.15
CA VAL A 675 -10.18 -24.96 -32.42
C VAL A 675 -9.80 -26.38 -32.80
N GLU A 676 -9.26 -26.56 -34.01
CA GLU A 676 -8.79 -27.85 -34.51
C GLU A 676 -7.36 -27.69 -35.06
N SER A 677 -6.42 -28.49 -34.55
CA SER A 677 -5.01 -28.47 -34.99
C SER A 677 -4.36 -27.07 -34.96
N GLY A 678 -4.71 -26.24 -33.96
CA GLY A 678 -4.20 -24.88 -33.81
C GLY A 678 -4.84 -23.82 -34.71
N CYS A 679 -5.86 -24.20 -35.50
CA CYS A 679 -6.68 -23.30 -36.32
C CYS A 679 -8.04 -23.10 -35.64
N LEU A 680 -8.37 -21.84 -35.31
CA LEU A 680 -9.69 -21.45 -34.84
C LEU A 680 -10.61 -21.18 -36.03
N ARG A 681 -11.79 -21.79 -36.02
CA ARG A 681 -12.88 -21.55 -36.98
C ARG A 681 -14.10 -21.02 -36.24
N ILE A 682 -14.69 -19.94 -36.75
CA ILE A 682 -15.91 -19.35 -36.23
C ILE A 682 -16.89 -19.14 -37.40
N ASP A 683 -18.04 -19.81 -37.34
CA ASP A 683 -19.14 -19.61 -38.28
C ASP A 683 -19.99 -18.44 -37.82
N GLY A 684 -19.87 -17.30 -38.50
CA GLY A 684 -20.54 -16.09 -38.06
C GLY A 684 -22.06 -16.15 -38.19
N GLY A 685 -22.75 -15.52 -37.24
CA GLY A 685 -24.18 -15.55 -37.06
C GLY A 685 -24.68 -14.43 -36.15
N VAL A 686 -25.83 -14.65 -35.52
CA VAL A 686 -26.41 -13.71 -34.54
C VAL A 686 -26.50 -14.42 -33.19
N PRO A 687 -25.64 -14.06 -32.21
CA PRO A 687 -25.67 -14.58 -30.84
C PRO A 687 -27.06 -14.54 -30.21
N GLN A 688 -27.42 -15.59 -29.47
CA GLN A 688 -28.65 -15.60 -28.68
C GLN A 688 -28.59 -14.62 -27.52
N GLY A 689 -27.47 -14.55 -26.80
CA GLY A 689 -27.42 -13.97 -25.45
C GLY A 689 -27.52 -15.08 -24.40
N GLY A 690 -27.36 -14.74 -23.13
CA GLY A 690 -27.29 -15.71 -22.03
C GLY A 690 -26.29 -15.33 -20.95
N GLU A 691 -25.91 -16.31 -20.14
CA GLU A 691 -24.91 -16.16 -19.07
C GLU A 691 -23.51 -16.50 -19.62
N LEU A 692 -22.55 -15.62 -19.36
CA LEU A 692 -21.14 -15.73 -19.73
C LEU A 692 -20.28 -15.45 -18.49
N ASP A 693 -19.10 -16.04 -18.43
CA ASP A 693 -18.12 -15.81 -17.37
C ASP A 693 -16.83 -15.28 -18.00
N CYS A 694 -16.36 -14.11 -17.53
CA CYS A 694 -15.12 -13.51 -18.02
C CYS A 694 -13.88 -13.93 -17.23
N ALA A 695 -14.03 -14.78 -16.20
CA ALA A 695 -12.95 -15.32 -15.36
C ALA A 695 -12.02 -14.22 -14.79
N GLY A 696 -12.61 -13.08 -14.41
CA GLY A 696 -11.88 -11.95 -13.83
C GLY A 696 -11.03 -11.16 -14.84
N ASP A 697 -11.08 -11.47 -16.14
CA ASP A 697 -10.29 -10.82 -17.18
C ASP A 697 -11.04 -9.67 -17.85
N GLN A 698 -10.51 -8.45 -17.71
CA GLN A 698 -11.11 -7.23 -18.28
C GLN A 698 -11.26 -7.24 -19.81
N TYR A 699 -10.36 -7.90 -20.55
CA TYR A 699 -10.39 -7.93 -22.02
C TYR A 699 -11.48 -8.90 -22.50
N LEU A 700 -11.64 -10.03 -21.79
CA LEU A 700 -12.77 -10.95 -21.97
C LEU A 700 -14.09 -10.27 -21.66
N ALA A 701 -14.19 -9.60 -20.51
CA ALA A 701 -15.40 -8.91 -20.08
C ALA A 701 -15.87 -7.87 -21.13
N LEU A 702 -14.96 -7.04 -21.64
CA LEU A 702 -15.26 -6.08 -22.71
C LEU A 702 -15.66 -6.76 -24.02
N ALA A 703 -14.97 -7.83 -24.43
CA ALA A 703 -15.32 -8.57 -25.64
C ALA A 703 -16.71 -9.21 -25.52
N MET A 704 -17.02 -9.83 -24.38
CA MET A 704 -18.33 -10.42 -24.09
C MET A 704 -19.43 -9.36 -24.01
N LEU A 705 -19.11 -8.15 -23.55
CA LEU A 705 -20.03 -7.02 -23.57
C LEU A 705 -20.36 -6.58 -25.00
N VAL A 706 -19.38 -6.53 -25.89
CA VAL A 706 -19.62 -6.28 -27.33
C VAL A 706 -20.39 -7.44 -27.97
N LEU A 707 -20.09 -8.68 -27.60
CA LEU A 707 -20.82 -9.88 -28.06
C LEU A 707 -22.29 -9.85 -27.63
N GLY A 708 -22.58 -9.41 -26.40
CA GLY A 708 -23.94 -9.27 -25.88
C GLY A 708 -24.68 -8.03 -26.38
N ALA A 709 -23.98 -6.96 -26.76
CA ALA A 709 -24.62 -5.73 -27.20
C ALA A 709 -25.44 -5.88 -28.49
N ARG A 710 -25.18 -6.91 -29.31
CA ARG A 710 -25.95 -7.23 -30.53
C ARG A 710 -26.54 -8.66 -30.46
N SER A 711 -26.73 -9.22 -29.27
CA SER A 711 -27.41 -10.52 -29.13
C SER A 711 -28.94 -10.38 -29.29
N LYS A 712 -29.65 -11.50 -29.42
CA LYS A 712 -31.12 -11.51 -29.52
C LYS A 712 -31.81 -11.22 -28.19
N THR A 713 -31.23 -11.67 -27.10
CA THR A 713 -31.70 -11.51 -25.72
C THR A 713 -30.61 -10.88 -24.86
N VAL A 714 -30.94 -10.57 -23.60
CA VAL A 714 -29.97 -10.02 -22.63
C VAL A 714 -28.78 -10.96 -22.45
N THR A 715 -27.60 -10.37 -22.26
CA THR A 715 -26.40 -11.10 -21.87
C THR A 715 -25.95 -10.67 -20.48
N GLN A 716 -25.68 -11.63 -19.60
CA GLN A 716 -25.12 -11.42 -18.28
C GLN A 716 -23.70 -11.95 -18.25
N ILE A 717 -22.77 -11.15 -17.75
CA ILE A 717 -21.34 -11.42 -17.71
C ILE A 717 -20.93 -11.44 -16.24
N GLU A 718 -20.44 -12.57 -15.76
CA GLU A 718 -19.98 -12.76 -14.39
C GLU A 718 -18.50 -12.38 -14.21
N ASP A 719 -18.09 -12.18 -12.96
CA ASP A 719 -16.72 -11.87 -12.52
C ASP A 719 -16.10 -10.58 -13.09
N CYS A 720 -16.89 -9.51 -13.19
CA CYS A 720 -16.52 -8.24 -13.82
C CYS A 720 -15.78 -7.25 -12.90
N GLN A 721 -15.31 -7.67 -11.72
CA GLN A 721 -14.66 -6.82 -10.70
C GLN A 721 -13.48 -6.05 -11.30
N THR A 722 -12.55 -6.78 -11.94
CA THR A 722 -11.35 -6.21 -12.56
C THR A 722 -11.69 -5.18 -13.64
N LEU A 723 -12.73 -5.44 -14.47
CA LEU A 723 -13.17 -4.51 -15.50
C LEU A 723 -13.64 -3.18 -14.88
N LEU A 724 -14.43 -3.24 -13.81
CA LEU A 724 -14.95 -2.04 -13.16
C LEU A 724 -13.88 -1.26 -12.38
N GLU A 725 -12.85 -1.94 -11.87
CA GLU A 725 -11.68 -1.31 -11.26
C GLU A 725 -10.80 -0.60 -12.30
N GLU A 726 -10.60 -1.22 -13.46
CA GLU A 726 -9.74 -0.69 -14.53
C GLU A 726 -10.46 0.33 -15.43
N PHE A 727 -11.78 0.24 -15.56
CA PHE A 727 -12.61 1.10 -16.41
C PHE A 727 -13.78 1.71 -15.63
N SER A 728 -13.46 2.58 -14.67
CA SER A 728 -14.46 3.23 -13.81
C SER A 728 -15.51 4.07 -14.56
N GLU A 729 -15.20 4.51 -15.79
CA GLU A 729 -16.11 5.30 -16.63
C GLU A 729 -17.05 4.46 -17.51
N LEU A 730 -16.99 3.13 -17.45
CA LEU A 730 -17.75 2.25 -18.34
C LEU A 730 -19.26 2.56 -18.33
N ASP A 731 -19.87 2.76 -17.16
CA ASP A 731 -21.30 3.09 -17.04
C ASP A 731 -21.63 4.48 -17.64
N ALA A 732 -20.77 5.47 -17.42
CA ALA A 732 -20.94 6.81 -17.98
C ALA A 732 -20.84 6.79 -19.52
N GLN A 733 -19.83 6.10 -20.06
CA GLN A 733 -19.63 5.95 -21.51
C GLN A 733 -20.75 5.12 -22.15
N ALA A 734 -21.15 4.02 -21.52
CA ALA A 734 -22.26 3.20 -22.00
C ALA A 734 -23.55 4.03 -22.10
N ARG A 735 -23.89 4.79 -21.05
CA ARG A 735 -25.06 5.67 -21.05
C ARG A 735 -24.97 6.77 -22.10
N GLN A 736 -23.82 7.42 -22.25
CA GLN A 736 -23.61 8.47 -23.26
C GLN A 736 -23.89 7.95 -24.68
N LEU A 737 -23.55 6.69 -24.94
CA LEU A 737 -23.68 6.07 -26.25
C LEU A 737 -25.06 5.44 -26.49
N GLY A 738 -25.91 5.36 -25.46
CA GLY A 738 -27.20 4.66 -25.52
C GLY A 738 -27.09 3.14 -25.36
N LEU A 739 -25.95 2.65 -24.84
CA LEU A 739 -25.77 1.27 -24.43
C LEU A 739 -26.34 1.06 -23.02
N HIS A 740 -27.36 0.21 -22.90
CA HIS A 740 -27.95 -0.11 -21.60
C HIS A 740 -27.17 -1.25 -20.92
N CYS A 741 -26.24 -0.86 -20.05
CA CYS A 741 -25.46 -1.76 -19.20
C CYS A 741 -25.79 -1.50 -17.72
N SER A 742 -26.03 -2.55 -16.93
CA SER A 742 -26.31 -2.45 -15.49
C SER A 742 -25.38 -3.36 -14.69
N VAL A 743 -24.87 -2.84 -13.57
CA VAL A 743 -24.02 -3.57 -12.61
C VAL A 743 -24.90 -4.22 -11.53
N ALA A 744 -24.67 -5.50 -11.22
CA ALA A 744 -25.26 -6.21 -10.09
C ALA A 744 -24.16 -6.77 -9.17
N GLN A 745 -24.35 -6.66 -7.85
CA GLN A 745 -23.40 -7.07 -6.81
C GLN A 745 -23.89 -8.27 -5.99
#